data_AF-A0A8C9R6W5-F1
#
_entry.id   AF-A0A8C9R6W5-F1
#
_cell.length_a   1.000
_cell.length_b   1.000
_cell.length_c   1.000
_cell.angle_alpha   90.00
_cell.angle_beta   90.00
_cell.angle_gamma   90.00
#
_symmetry.space_group_name_H-M   'P 1'
#
loop_
_entity.id
_entity.type
_entity.pdbx_description
1 polymer ?
#
loop_
_entity_poly.entity_id
_entity_poly.type
_entity_poly.pdbx_seq_one_letter_code
_entity_poly.pdbx_strand_id
1 'polypeptide(L)'
;MSSRALRRLRGKQRGQEAIDIGGLLADPNEEVADLEEEAQDGVLQPVAKNSRKSSKKNKTQKNVNNIYELICDADNETERCPTDEEAGVRLGEPEDQENKEKSDIGQTEKAPRLVESSIDKVNSGDKTSKRKKKKKKKKATAEDPQQEEGVGDDLDALLETIEKTNGLSHQSGPCGTSDNRPVLYVEHRNLNPETELKRYFGARAVLGDQRARTRQRQFHRSTWMTAPKDTWPRFSRPGISMSLQESREGLQYFTFVHNRDYQQVQFKFLDAVESMDPNNIVALLQLNPYHVDSLLQLSDVCRIQEDQEMARDLVERALYSFECAFHPVFSLTSGTSRLDYLRPENRAFYLALYKHMMFLEKRGCPRTALEYCKLILSLDPENDPLCMLLMVDFLSLRSREYTFLIRLYEEWEGHRNLSQLPNFALSVALSYYHQSLQDELTPEECARLKQKADDLLQDALIMFPGVLMPLLDLCAVQPDSAVSSHSFFGPKSQIWQPPALNELLSLYVGRCHILWKEGRVLLWLEGNVREVLRRVDSKDPLVEDYENKRKIRYQSAPRNIHRHVILSEIKGATAALPLEVTTQPVMGFDPLPPLDSVISYTRPNRSNAGASNESSFSLFFRSLLPNFNLQGGARPNDDQEVARAGRELNQEVNRLMAAMRDMLANIQVLEAPREDEPERDEEEWD
;
A
#
# COMPACT_ATOMS: atom_id res chain seq x y z
N MET A 1 -28.78 12.00 -22.66
CA MET A 1 -28.53 13.35 -22.07
C MET A 1 -29.07 13.38 -20.64
N SER A 2 -28.28 13.79 -19.64
CA SER A 2 -28.72 13.72 -18.23
C SER A 2 -29.77 14.79 -17.88
N SER A 3 -30.62 14.51 -16.89
CA SER A 3 -31.65 15.44 -16.34
C SER A 3 -31.09 16.82 -15.96
N ARG A 4 -29.78 16.89 -15.71
CA ARG A 4 -29.03 18.11 -15.42
C ARG A 4 -28.81 19.01 -16.64
N ALA A 5 -28.68 18.43 -17.84
CA ALA A 5 -28.59 19.17 -19.09
C ALA A 5 -29.94 19.81 -19.46
N LEU A 6 -31.04 19.11 -19.18
CA LEU A 6 -32.42 19.57 -19.41
C LEU A 6 -32.82 20.75 -18.51
N ARG A 7 -32.36 20.80 -17.25
CA ARG A 7 -32.63 21.93 -16.35
C ARG A 7 -31.90 23.22 -16.74
N ARG A 8 -30.72 23.12 -17.37
CA ARG A 8 -29.96 24.30 -17.86
C ARG A 8 -30.55 24.90 -19.13
N LEU A 9 -31.14 24.08 -20.00
CA LEU A 9 -31.85 24.56 -21.19
C LEU A 9 -33.16 25.28 -20.86
N ARG A 10 -33.76 25.03 -19.68
CA ARG A 10 -35.02 25.66 -19.23
C ARG A 10 -34.85 26.93 -18.39
N GLY A 11 -33.62 27.44 -18.21
CA GLY A 11 -33.40 28.78 -17.67
C GLY A 11 -33.93 29.07 -16.24
N LYS A 12 -34.11 28.06 -15.38
CA LYS A 12 -34.55 28.28 -13.99
C LYS A 12 -33.35 28.52 -13.05
N GLN A 13 -33.27 29.72 -12.47
CA GLN A 13 -32.36 30.06 -11.37
C GLN A 13 -32.81 29.42 -10.04
N ARG A 14 -31.87 29.29 -9.10
CA ARG A 14 -31.96 28.45 -7.90
C ARG A 14 -32.46 29.25 -6.70
N GLY A 15 -33.50 28.76 -6.03
CA GLY A 15 -33.78 28.99 -4.60
C GLY A 15 -34.64 30.19 -4.24
N GLN A 16 -35.94 29.93 -3.99
CA GLN A 16 -36.79 30.55 -2.96
C GLN A 16 -38.18 29.92 -3.12
N GLU A 17 -38.50 28.92 -2.30
CA GLU A 17 -39.88 28.50 -2.07
C GLU A 17 -40.20 28.79 -0.60
N ALA A 18 -41.25 29.57 -0.39
CA ALA A 18 -41.77 29.93 0.92
C ALA A 18 -42.62 28.77 1.45
N ILE A 19 -42.45 28.45 2.73
CA ILE A 19 -43.26 27.47 3.45
C ILE A 19 -44.62 28.11 3.73
N ASP A 20 -45.67 27.49 3.20
CA ASP A 20 -47.06 27.82 3.44
C ASP A 20 -47.50 27.17 4.77
N ILE A 21 -47.92 28.00 5.72
CA ILE A 21 -48.49 27.58 7.01
C ILE A 21 -49.99 27.83 6.92
N GLY A 22 -50.75 26.76 6.72
CA GLY A 22 -52.20 26.81 6.66
C GLY A 22 -52.82 25.45 6.93
N GLY A 23 -53.17 25.22 8.20
CA GLY A 23 -54.11 24.16 8.58
C GLY A 23 -53.62 23.25 9.70
N LEU A 24 -53.95 23.60 10.94
CA LEU A 24 -54.74 22.75 11.86
C LEU A 24 -54.96 23.52 13.18
N LEU A 25 -56.24 23.70 13.49
CA LEU A 25 -56.79 24.29 14.71
C LEU A 25 -56.79 23.26 15.86
N ALA A 26 -56.40 23.73 17.06
CA ALA A 26 -57.05 23.65 18.39
C ALA A 26 -58.00 22.45 18.71
N ASP A 27 -58.10 21.86 19.91
CA ASP A 27 -57.79 22.26 21.30
C ASP A 27 -57.99 21.01 22.25
N PRO A 28 -58.18 21.09 23.59
CA PRO A 28 -57.24 20.60 24.63
C PRO A 28 -57.84 19.56 25.61
N ASN A 29 -57.04 18.94 26.49
CA ASN A 29 -57.31 18.84 27.95
C ASN A 29 -56.29 17.98 28.72
N GLU A 30 -56.14 18.39 29.99
CA GLU A 30 -55.74 17.62 31.19
C GLU A 30 -54.29 17.16 31.33
N GLU A 31 -53.66 17.19 32.50
CA GLU A 31 -53.81 17.97 33.73
C GLU A 31 -52.53 17.68 34.54
N VAL A 32 -52.27 18.52 35.53
CA VAL A 32 -51.05 18.64 36.31
C VAL A 32 -51.07 17.65 37.48
N ALA A 33 -49.92 17.10 37.88
CA ALA A 33 -49.69 16.70 39.27
C ALA A 33 -48.20 16.80 39.62
N ASP A 34 -47.95 17.71 40.56
CA ASP A 34 -46.71 18.21 41.11
C ASP A 34 -46.08 17.30 42.19
N LEU A 35 -44.94 17.81 42.69
CA LEU A 35 -44.36 17.72 44.05
C LEU A 35 -43.14 16.78 44.17
N GLU A 36 -41.91 17.33 44.19
CA GLU A 36 -41.20 17.96 45.35
C GLU A 36 -40.52 16.88 46.21
N GLU A 37 -39.30 17.00 46.75
CA GLU A 37 -38.46 18.15 47.09
C GLU A 37 -37.04 17.67 47.50
N GLU A 38 -36.07 18.59 47.36
CA GLU A 38 -34.93 18.92 48.27
C GLU A 38 -33.79 17.93 48.60
N ALA A 39 -32.54 18.33 48.88
CA ALA A 39 -31.70 19.54 48.69
C ALA A 39 -30.32 19.19 49.35
N GLN A 40 -29.15 19.67 48.90
CA GLN A 40 -28.30 20.79 49.42
C GLN A 40 -26.83 20.39 49.09
N ASP A 41 -25.82 21.23 48.80
CA ASP A 41 -25.47 22.64 49.10
C ASP A 41 -24.63 23.20 47.91
N GLY A 42 -24.69 24.48 47.49
CA GLY A 42 -24.11 25.69 48.11
C GLY A 42 -22.74 26.02 47.44
N VAL A 43 -22.48 27.15 46.75
CA VAL A 43 -22.30 28.53 47.26
C VAL A 43 -22.33 29.57 46.11
N LEU A 44 -22.68 30.81 46.47
CA LEU A 44 -23.20 31.97 45.72
C LEU A 44 -22.19 32.93 45.04
N GLN A 45 -22.56 33.40 43.83
CA GLN A 45 -22.83 34.79 43.33
C GLN A 45 -22.36 36.07 44.09
N PRO A 46 -22.20 37.27 43.44
CA PRO A 46 -23.36 38.08 42.97
C PRO A 46 -23.20 39.00 41.72
N VAL A 47 -24.31 39.72 41.48
CA VAL A 47 -24.95 40.35 40.30
C VAL A 47 -24.64 41.84 40.09
N ALA A 48 -24.85 42.37 38.85
CA ALA A 48 -25.54 43.66 38.45
C ALA A 48 -25.01 44.21 37.10
N LYS A 49 -25.72 44.88 36.16
CA LYS A 49 -27.03 45.57 36.07
C LYS A 49 -27.38 45.94 34.60
N ASN A 50 -28.68 45.89 34.27
CA ASN A 50 -29.54 46.78 33.44
C ASN A 50 -29.21 47.28 32.00
N SER A 51 -29.99 46.75 31.04
CA SER A 51 -31.09 47.40 30.27
C SER A 51 -30.90 48.55 29.25
N ARG A 52 -31.54 48.36 28.07
CA ARG A 52 -32.36 49.28 27.21
C ARG A 52 -31.81 49.75 25.85
N LYS A 53 -32.59 49.38 24.79
CA LYS A 53 -33.17 50.14 23.65
C LYS A 53 -32.26 51.07 22.83
N SER A 54 -32.44 51.33 21.53
CA SER A 54 -33.23 50.85 20.39
C SER A 54 -32.99 51.83 19.22
N SER A 55 -33.32 51.40 17.99
CA SER A 55 -33.77 52.25 16.85
C SER A 55 -32.68 52.97 16.02
N LYS A 56 -32.78 53.21 14.70
CA LYS A 56 -33.52 52.69 13.52
C LYS A 56 -33.09 53.58 12.33
N LYS A 57 -33.30 53.10 11.09
CA LYS A 57 -33.48 53.86 9.81
C LYS A 57 -32.21 54.43 9.15
N ASN A 58 -32.06 54.51 7.81
CA ASN A 58 -32.88 54.16 6.65
C ASN A 58 -32.04 54.35 5.37
N LYS A 59 -32.37 53.59 4.30
CA LYS A 59 -32.47 53.95 2.85
C LYS A 59 -31.33 54.75 2.17
N THR A 60 -30.88 54.52 0.93
CA THR A 60 -31.60 54.17 -0.32
C THR A 60 -30.57 53.98 -1.47
N GLN A 61 -30.90 53.13 -2.46
CA GLN A 61 -30.81 53.30 -3.95
C GLN A 61 -29.65 54.15 -4.55
N LYS A 62 -28.95 53.82 -5.64
CA LYS A 62 -29.29 53.26 -6.98
C LYS A 62 -27.90 53.16 -7.71
N ASN A 63 -27.52 52.08 -8.38
CA ASN A 63 -27.82 51.67 -9.76
C ASN A 63 -26.76 52.10 -10.81
N VAL A 64 -26.45 51.13 -11.71
CA VAL A 64 -25.97 51.23 -13.11
C VAL A 64 -24.46 51.23 -13.45
N ASN A 65 -24.07 50.08 -14.02
CA ASN A 65 -23.22 49.74 -15.19
C ASN A 65 -21.75 50.18 -15.36
N ASN A 66 -20.93 49.13 -15.53
CA ASN A 66 -19.82 48.91 -16.48
C ASN A 66 -19.44 50.07 -17.42
N ILE A 67 -18.13 50.35 -17.48
CA ILE A 67 -17.43 50.70 -18.72
C ILE A 67 -15.93 50.40 -18.53
N TYR A 68 -15.37 49.62 -19.46
CA TYR A 68 -13.94 49.65 -19.73
C TYR A 68 -13.68 50.89 -20.57
N GLU A 69 -12.95 51.85 -20.01
CA GLU A 69 -12.19 52.86 -20.75
C GLU A 69 -10.82 52.93 -20.06
N LEU A 70 -9.73 52.61 -20.77
CA LEU A 70 -8.85 53.60 -21.42
C LEU A 70 -8.07 54.37 -20.31
N ILE A 71 -6.74 54.41 -20.21
CA ILE A 71 -5.65 54.61 -21.18
C ILE A 71 -4.34 54.21 -20.47
N CYS A 72 -3.28 53.99 -21.26
CA CYS A 72 -1.87 53.84 -20.87
C CYS A 72 -1.29 55.06 -20.10
N ASP A 73 0.00 54.93 -19.80
CA ASP A 73 0.98 55.92 -19.27
C ASP A 73 1.26 55.72 -17.78
N ALA A 74 2.43 55.26 -17.34
CA ALA A 74 3.83 55.69 -17.53
C ALA A 74 4.36 56.23 -16.19
N ASP A 75 5.52 55.70 -15.82
CA ASP A 75 6.55 56.22 -14.90
C ASP A 75 6.33 56.26 -13.37
N ASN A 76 7.24 55.51 -12.73
CA ASN A 76 8.07 55.84 -11.55
C ASN A 76 7.46 56.64 -10.39
N GLU A 77 7.53 56.07 -9.18
CA GLU A 77 8.59 56.42 -8.22
C GLU A 77 8.50 55.60 -6.90
N THR A 78 9.70 55.33 -6.36
CA THR A 78 10.09 55.23 -4.93
C THR A 78 9.38 54.26 -3.97
N GLU A 79 10.16 53.35 -3.36
CA GLU A 79 10.65 53.55 -1.98
C GLU A 79 11.72 52.51 -1.56
N ARG A 80 12.63 52.99 -0.72
CA ARG A 80 13.90 52.41 -0.26
C ARG A 80 13.70 51.50 0.96
N CYS A 81 14.64 50.58 1.16
CA CYS A 81 15.21 50.25 2.48
C CYS A 81 16.63 49.65 2.32
N PRO A 82 17.50 49.72 3.34
CA PRO A 82 18.80 50.39 3.23
C PRO A 82 20.03 49.46 3.31
N THR A 83 21.16 50.12 3.06
CA THR A 83 22.60 49.78 3.16
C THR A 83 23.01 49.41 4.61
N ASP A 84 24.15 48.74 4.90
CA ASP A 84 25.56 49.15 4.74
C ASP A 84 26.46 47.89 4.73
N GLU A 85 27.36 47.70 3.75
CA GLU A 85 28.75 48.18 3.61
C GLU A 85 29.82 47.39 4.38
N GLU A 86 30.75 46.77 3.64
CA GLU A 86 32.18 47.04 3.81
C GLU A 86 32.98 46.76 2.51
N ALA A 87 33.94 47.65 2.25
CA ALA A 87 34.71 47.93 1.03
C ALA A 87 35.88 46.95 0.76
N GLY A 88 36.61 46.92 -0.36
CA GLY A 88 36.66 47.76 -1.58
C GLY A 88 37.92 47.48 -2.45
N VAL A 89 38.11 48.35 -3.46
CA VAL A 89 39.33 48.67 -4.28
C VAL A 89 39.57 47.82 -5.56
N ARG A 90 39.25 48.31 -6.79
CA ARG A 90 40.02 49.19 -7.77
C ARG A 90 41.25 48.47 -8.39
N LEU A 91 41.62 48.46 -9.69
CA LEU A 91 41.50 49.33 -10.89
C LEU A 91 41.99 48.57 -12.16
N GLY A 92 41.60 49.01 -13.37
CA GLY A 92 42.52 49.16 -14.55
C GLY A 92 42.45 48.18 -15.73
N GLU A 93 42.06 48.68 -16.91
CA GLU A 93 42.07 48.08 -18.27
C GLU A 93 43.51 48.09 -18.92
N PRO A 94 43.69 47.94 -20.26
CA PRO A 94 43.66 46.73 -21.12
C PRO A 94 44.95 46.57 -21.98
N GLU A 95 45.17 45.47 -22.71
CA GLU A 95 45.99 45.47 -23.95
C GLU A 95 45.56 44.35 -24.94
N ASP A 96 45.63 44.71 -26.22
CA ASP A 96 45.29 44.00 -27.45
C ASP A 96 46.24 42.83 -27.81
N GLN A 97 45.77 41.90 -28.66
CA GLN A 97 46.36 41.69 -30.00
C GLN A 97 45.59 40.65 -30.86
N GLU A 98 45.34 41.08 -32.08
CA GLU A 98 44.80 40.34 -33.23
C GLU A 98 45.77 39.28 -33.76
N ASN A 99 45.23 38.23 -34.38
CA ASN A 99 45.64 37.89 -35.74
C ASN A 99 44.62 36.98 -36.46
N LYS A 100 44.14 37.48 -37.60
CA LYS A 100 43.47 36.74 -38.68
C LYS A 100 44.54 36.36 -39.72
N GLU A 101 44.38 35.23 -40.41
CA GLU A 101 44.18 35.25 -41.87
C GLU A 101 43.80 33.90 -42.48
N LYS A 102 43.13 34.01 -43.63
CA LYS A 102 42.49 33.01 -44.49
C LYS A 102 43.49 32.32 -45.43
N SER A 103 43.12 31.18 -46.00
CA SER A 103 43.09 30.99 -47.47
C SER A 103 42.48 29.64 -47.87
N ASP A 104 42.05 29.59 -49.12
CA ASP A 104 41.06 28.72 -49.75
C ASP A 104 41.68 28.05 -51.00
N ILE A 105 41.00 27.01 -51.52
CA ILE A 105 41.02 26.45 -52.90
C ILE A 105 42.14 25.46 -53.36
N GLY A 106 41.69 24.31 -53.90
CA GLY A 106 42.25 23.61 -55.09
C GLY A 106 42.41 22.09 -54.96
N GLN A 107 41.45 21.24 -55.44
CA GLN A 107 41.44 20.47 -56.73
C GLN A 107 42.60 19.44 -56.86
N THR A 108 42.50 18.17 -57.33
CA THR A 108 41.57 17.43 -58.23
C THR A 108 41.99 15.93 -58.31
N GLU A 109 41.09 15.05 -58.80
CA GLU A 109 41.29 13.77 -59.56
C GLU A 109 41.68 12.46 -58.82
N LYS A 110 41.04 11.27 -58.97
CA LYS A 110 40.59 10.49 -60.16
C LYS A 110 39.50 9.42 -59.83
N ALA A 111 38.74 9.01 -60.85
CA ALA A 111 37.54 8.11 -60.90
C ALA A 111 37.87 6.58 -60.94
N PRO A 112 37.00 5.59 -61.32
CA PRO A 112 35.55 5.57 -61.67
C PRO A 112 34.67 4.32 -61.29
N ARG A 113 33.32 4.45 -61.48
CA ARG A 113 32.25 3.50 -61.96
C ARG A 113 31.88 2.24 -61.13
N LEU A 114 30.59 1.89 -60.93
CA LEU A 114 29.56 1.39 -61.89
C LEU A 114 28.12 1.78 -61.45
N VAL A 115 27.30 2.46 -62.28
CA VAL A 115 26.25 1.99 -63.25
C VAL A 115 24.86 1.73 -62.62
N GLU A 116 23.96 2.72 -62.72
CA GLU A 116 22.66 2.75 -63.47
C GLU A 116 21.47 2.18 -62.68
N SER A 117 20.29 2.80 -62.59
CA SER A 117 19.50 3.49 -63.61
C SER A 117 18.54 4.50 -62.92
N SER A 118 18.53 5.77 -63.31
CA SER A 118 17.69 6.41 -64.35
C SER A 118 16.29 6.80 -63.82
N ILE A 119 16.03 8.10 -63.56
CA ILE A 119 15.42 9.10 -64.49
C ILE A 119 13.88 9.05 -64.34
N ASP A 120 13.10 10.12 -64.12
CA ASP A 120 13.23 11.57 -64.33
C ASP A 120 12.29 12.30 -63.34
N LYS A 121 12.70 13.37 -62.64
CA LYS A 121 12.86 14.79 -63.08
C LYS A 121 11.52 15.55 -63.21
N VAL A 122 11.30 16.58 -62.36
CA VAL A 122 11.58 18.03 -62.63
C VAL A 122 10.31 18.69 -63.20
N ASN A 123 9.83 19.85 -62.77
CA ASN A 123 10.41 20.90 -61.94
C ASN A 123 9.31 21.87 -61.48
N SER A 124 9.70 22.68 -60.50
CA SER A 124 9.46 24.13 -60.34
C SER A 124 8.11 24.71 -60.79
N GLY A 125 7.44 25.54 -60.00
CA GLY A 125 7.93 26.32 -58.89
C GLY A 125 7.10 27.60 -58.80
N ASP A 126 6.90 28.02 -57.56
CA ASP A 126 6.92 29.42 -57.12
C ASP A 126 5.80 30.36 -57.61
N LYS A 127 4.90 30.74 -56.70
CA LYS A 127 4.88 32.08 -56.06
C LYS A 127 3.51 32.45 -55.49
N THR A 128 3.54 32.75 -54.18
CA THR A 128 2.90 33.90 -53.50
C THR A 128 1.47 34.31 -53.88
N SER A 129 0.57 34.39 -52.89
CA SER A 129 0.16 35.69 -52.31
C SER A 129 -0.96 35.62 -51.26
N LYS A 130 -0.84 36.61 -50.38
CA LYS A 130 -1.64 37.11 -49.25
C LYS A 130 -3.18 37.13 -49.40
N ARG A 131 -3.80 36.93 -48.22
CA ARG A 131 -4.83 37.77 -47.54
C ARG A 131 -6.34 37.50 -47.77
N LYS A 132 -6.98 37.42 -46.59
CA LYS A 132 -8.22 38.09 -46.10
C LYS A 132 -9.58 37.37 -46.26
N LYS A 133 -10.12 36.98 -45.09
CA LYS A 133 -11.42 37.40 -44.49
C LYS A 133 -12.47 37.90 -45.52
N LYS A 134 -13.68 37.33 -45.58
CA LYS A 134 -14.83 37.63 -44.68
C LYS A 134 -16.13 37.02 -45.25
N LYS A 135 -17.06 36.76 -44.32
CA LYS A 135 -18.54 36.83 -44.38
C LYS A 135 -19.37 35.60 -44.84
N LYS A 136 -19.95 34.95 -43.81
CA LYS A 136 -21.39 34.92 -43.44
C LYS A 136 -22.45 34.86 -44.57
N LYS A 137 -23.29 33.80 -44.46
CA LYS A 137 -24.79 33.73 -44.44
C LYS A 137 -25.52 34.46 -45.58
N LYS A 138 -26.52 33.92 -46.28
CA LYS A 138 -27.66 33.06 -45.88
C LYS A 138 -28.56 32.88 -47.12
N LYS A 139 -29.39 31.82 -47.13
CA LYS A 139 -30.71 31.66 -47.82
C LYS A 139 -30.70 31.60 -49.37
N ALA A 140 -31.55 30.85 -50.07
CA ALA A 140 -32.56 29.85 -49.73
C ALA A 140 -33.10 29.19 -51.03
N THR A 141 -33.55 27.94 -50.89
CA THR A 141 -34.75 27.27 -51.48
C THR A 141 -34.89 26.95 -52.98
N ALA A 142 -35.44 25.72 -53.17
CA ALA A 142 -36.14 25.08 -54.32
C ALA A 142 -35.25 24.47 -55.41
N GLU A 143 -35.48 23.27 -55.98
CA GLU A 143 -36.45 22.16 -55.85
C GLU A 143 -35.82 20.94 -56.59
N ASP A 144 -36.33 19.73 -56.32
CA ASP A 144 -35.96 18.33 -56.71
C ASP A 144 -35.67 18.03 -58.23
N PRO A 145 -35.42 16.77 -58.68
CA PRO A 145 -34.69 15.60 -58.14
C PRO A 145 -33.69 14.98 -59.16
N GLN A 146 -32.67 14.21 -58.73
CA GLN A 146 -32.23 12.96 -59.40
C GLN A 146 -31.03 12.29 -58.70
N GLN A 147 -31.13 10.96 -58.62
CA GLN A 147 -30.19 10.01 -58.04
C GLN A 147 -28.85 9.98 -58.78
N GLU A 148 -27.75 9.90 -58.03
CA GLU A 148 -26.61 9.05 -58.37
C GLU A 148 -25.83 8.72 -57.08
N GLU A 149 -25.59 7.44 -56.86
CA GLU A 149 -24.90 6.86 -55.71
C GLU A 149 -23.41 7.25 -55.70
N GLY A 150 -22.89 7.55 -54.50
CA GLY A 150 -21.48 7.86 -54.28
C GLY A 150 -21.11 7.77 -52.82
N VAL A 151 -20.89 6.53 -52.35
CA VAL A 151 -20.00 6.09 -51.26
C VAL A 151 -19.72 7.15 -50.17
N GLY A 152 -20.48 7.07 -49.07
CA GLY A 152 -20.20 7.80 -47.84
C GLY A 152 -20.24 6.85 -46.65
N ASP A 153 -19.05 6.51 -46.16
CA ASP A 153 -18.70 6.05 -44.80
C ASP A 153 -19.85 5.60 -43.90
N ASP A 154 -20.17 4.31 -43.99
CA ASP A 154 -21.09 3.64 -43.07
C ASP A 154 -20.35 3.24 -41.78
N LEU A 155 -19.91 4.26 -41.03
CA LEU A 155 -19.29 4.11 -39.72
C LEU A 155 -20.26 3.43 -38.73
N ASP A 156 -21.57 3.64 -38.93
CA ASP A 156 -22.63 3.08 -38.11
C ASP A 156 -22.85 1.58 -38.41
N ALA A 157 -22.71 1.13 -39.66
CA ALA A 157 -22.71 -0.29 -40.00
C ALA A 157 -21.47 -1.03 -39.45
N LEU A 158 -20.31 -0.34 -39.38
CA LEU A 158 -19.11 -0.90 -38.75
C LEU A 158 -19.26 -1.00 -37.22
N LEU A 159 -19.90 -0.01 -36.59
CA LEU A 159 -20.27 -0.03 -35.16
C LEU A 159 -21.25 -1.16 -34.85
N GLU A 160 -22.27 -1.37 -35.68
CA GLU A 160 -23.23 -2.47 -35.50
C GLU A 160 -22.58 -3.85 -35.65
N THR A 161 -21.57 -3.97 -36.51
CA THR A 161 -20.83 -5.23 -36.71
C THR A 161 -19.90 -5.52 -35.53
N ILE A 162 -19.32 -4.50 -34.90
CA ILE A 162 -18.51 -4.62 -33.67
C ILE A 162 -19.39 -4.95 -32.45
N GLU A 163 -20.60 -4.37 -32.36
CA GLU A 163 -21.57 -4.69 -31.31
C GLU A 163 -22.11 -6.11 -31.41
N LYS A 164 -22.24 -6.67 -32.62
CA LYS A 164 -22.68 -8.05 -32.84
C LYS A 164 -21.56 -9.10 -32.67
N THR A 165 -20.29 -8.70 -32.79
CA THR A 165 -19.13 -9.60 -32.61
C THR A 165 -18.60 -9.60 -31.17
N ASN A 166 -18.84 -8.56 -30.39
CA ASN A 166 -18.54 -8.52 -28.95
C ASN A 166 -19.82 -8.63 -28.12
N GLY A 167 -20.31 -9.84 -27.94
CA GLY A 167 -21.42 -10.14 -27.03
C GLY A 167 -21.05 -10.00 -25.56
N LEU A 168 -20.78 -8.78 -25.07
CA LEU A 168 -20.78 -8.40 -23.65
C LEU A 168 -21.07 -6.89 -23.50
N SER A 169 -22.32 -6.49 -23.75
CA SER A 169 -22.80 -5.14 -23.40
C SER A 169 -23.41 -5.15 -22.00
N HIS A 170 -22.67 -4.67 -21.01
CA HIS A 170 -23.18 -4.40 -19.67
C HIS A 170 -24.15 -3.21 -19.71
N GLN A 171 -25.45 -3.49 -19.64
CA GLN A 171 -26.45 -2.48 -19.33
C GLN A 171 -26.26 -2.00 -17.88
N SER A 172 -25.98 -0.72 -17.70
CA SER A 172 -26.00 -0.08 -16.38
C SER A 172 -27.45 0.17 -15.94
N GLY A 173 -28.07 -0.84 -15.34
CA GLY A 173 -29.31 -0.72 -14.58
C GLY A 173 -29.06 -0.26 -13.13
N PRO A 174 -30.03 0.40 -12.48
CA PRO A 174 -29.92 0.81 -11.09
C PRO A 174 -30.10 -0.38 -10.15
N CYS A 175 -29.23 -0.50 -9.13
CA CYS A 175 -29.36 -1.28 -7.89
C CYS A 175 -30.05 -2.66 -7.97
N GLY A 176 -29.26 -3.74 -7.91
CA GLY A 176 -29.75 -5.10 -7.66
C GLY A 176 -29.00 -6.17 -8.47
N THR A 177 -28.41 -7.16 -7.79
CA THR A 177 -27.62 -8.31 -8.29
C THR A 177 -26.13 -8.04 -8.60
N SER A 178 -25.30 -8.18 -7.57
CA SER A 178 -23.83 -8.24 -7.64
C SER A 178 -23.28 -9.63 -8.02
N ASP A 179 -24.15 -10.61 -8.28
CA ASP A 179 -23.80 -12.04 -8.23
C ASP A 179 -23.13 -12.61 -9.48
N ASN A 180 -23.14 -11.89 -10.61
CA ASN A 180 -22.51 -12.39 -11.85
C ASN A 180 -21.02 -12.04 -11.99
N ARG A 181 -20.43 -11.27 -11.07
CA ARG A 181 -19.00 -10.95 -11.14
C ARG A 181 -18.17 -12.06 -10.51
N PRO A 182 -16.99 -12.40 -11.07
CA PRO A 182 -16.04 -13.31 -10.42
C PRO A 182 -15.71 -12.85 -9.00
N VAL A 183 -15.48 -13.79 -8.07
CA VAL A 183 -15.19 -13.47 -6.66
C VAL A 183 -14.00 -12.52 -6.52
N LEU A 184 -12.92 -12.77 -7.27
CA LEU A 184 -11.71 -11.94 -7.25
C LEU A 184 -11.77 -10.73 -8.20
N TYR A 185 -12.96 -10.31 -8.62
CA TYR A 185 -13.10 -9.09 -9.43
C TYR A 185 -12.60 -7.87 -8.64
N VAL A 186 -11.72 -7.09 -9.28
CA VAL A 186 -11.12 -5.90 -8.67
C VAL A 186 -11.86 -4.67 -9.17
N GLU A 187 -12.42 -3.90 -8.23
CA GLU A 187 -13.16 -2.69 -8.59
C GLU A 187 -12.19 -1.54 -8.86
N HIS A 188 -12.01 -1.18 -10.13
CA HIS A 188 -11.08 -0.13 -10.58
C HIS A 188 -11.16 1.18 -9.78
N ARG A 189 -12.38 1.62 -9.42
CA ARG A 189 -12.58 2.87 -8.68
C ARG A 189 -11.90 2.85 -7.31
N ASN A 190 -11.81 1.67 -6.72
CA ASN A 190 -11.29 1.45 -5.38
C ASN A 190 -9.78 1.13 -5.40
N LEU A 191 -9.11 1.11 -6.56
CA LEU A 191 -7.64 1.00 -6.64
C LEU A 191 -6.93 2.32 -6.29
N ASN A 192 -7.64 3.45 -6.37
CA ASN A 192 -7.08 4.75 -6.04
C ASN A 192 -7.36 5.12 -4.57
N PRO A 193 -6.34 5.23 -3.70
CA PRO A 193 -6.53 5.53 -2.28
C PRO A 193 -7.19 6.88 -2.02
N GLU A 194 -7.03 7.85 -2.92
CA GLU A 194 -7.69 9.15 -2.76
C GLU A 194 -9.22 9.01 -2.77
N THR A 195 -9.78 8.02 -3.48
CA THR A 195 -11.23 7.85 -3.55
C THR A 195 -11.82 7.47 -2.18
N GLU A 196 -11.13 6.59 -1.47
CA GLU A 196 -11.47 6.17 -0.11
C GLU A 196 -11.24 7.30 0.89
N LEU A 197 -10.10 7.99 0.83
CA LEU A 197 -9.84 9.14 1.69
C LEU A 197 -10.85 10.27 1.48
N LYS A 198 -11.24 10.54 0.22
CA LYS A 198 -12.27 11.54 -0.11
C LYS A 198 -13.64 11.13 0.42
N ARG A 199 -13.91 9.83 0.58
CA ARG A 199 -15.13 9.30 1.19
C ARG A 199 -15.15 9.55 2.70
N TYR A 200 -14.04 9.34 3.39
CA TYR A 200 -13.95 9.54 4.84
C TYR A 200 -13.84 11.01 5.26
N PHE A 201 -12.94 11.77 4.64
CA PHE A 201 -12.62 13.14 5.08
C PHE A 201 -13.25 14.22 4.21
N GLY A 202 -13.89 13.85 3.09
CA GLY A 202 -14.41 14.77 2.10
C GLY A 202 -13.32 15.30 1.16
N ALA A 203 -13.72 15.65 -0.06
CA ALA A 203 -12.77 16.03 -1.12
C ALA A 203 -11.95 17.30 -0.83
N ARG A 204 -12.45 18.19 0.02
CA ARG A 204 -11.76 19.44 0.38
C ARG A 204 -10.61 19.22 1.37
N ALA A 205 -10.76 18.27 2.30
CA ALA A 205 -9.72 17.97 3.28
C ALA A 205 -8.55 17.22 2.63
N VAL A 206 -8.84 16.31 1.70
CA VAL A 206 -7.83 15.44 1.07
C VAL A 206 -7.00 16.16 0.02
N LEU A 207 -7.64 16.99 -0.82
CA LEU A 207 -6.95 17.71 -1.90
C LEU A 207 -6.42 19.09 -1.46
N GLY A 208 -6.81 19.57 -0.28
CA GLY A 208 -6.52 20.94 0.17
C GLY A 208 -6.92 22.01 -0.86
N ASP A 209 -6.17 23.10 -0.89
CA ASP A 209 -6.30 24.17 -1.89
C ASP A 209 -5.60 23.84 -3.23
N GLN A 210 -5.16 22.61 -3.47
CA GLN A 210 -4.59 22.16 -4.76
C GLN A 210 -5.65 22.05 -5.88
N ARG A 211 -6.76 22.79 -5.79
CA ARG A 211 -7.55 23.21 -6.98
C ARG A 211 -6.79 24.28 -7.77
N ALA A 212 -5.49 24.13 -7.96
CA ALA A 212 -4.77 24.89 -8.96
C ALA A 212 -5.04 24.25 -10.32
N ARG A 213 -5.66 25.02 -11.20
CA ARG A 213 -5.94 24.68 -12.59
C ARG A 213 -4.62 24.49 -13.37
N THR A 214 -4.03 23.31 -13.32
CA THR A 214 -2.97 22.95 -14.28
C THR A 214 -3.60 22.17 -15.42
N ARG A 215 -4.26 22.89 -16.34
CA ARG A 215 -4.53 22.37 -17.69
C ARG A 215 -3.24 22.43 -18.52
N GLN A 216 -2.20 21.73 -18.09
CA GLN A 216 -1.18 21.27 -19.02
C GLN A 216 -1.47 19.80 -19.27
N ARG A 217 -2.08 19.51 -20.43
CA ARG A 217 -2.14 18.13 -20.93
C ARG A 217 -0.72 17.75 -21.34
N GLN A 218 0.09 17.33 -20.38
CA GLN A 218 1.17 16.42 -20.72
C GLN A 218 0.51 15.09 -21.08
N PHE A 219 0.85 14.52 -22.23
CA PHE A 219 0.36 13.22 -22.68
C PHE A 219 1.03 12.10 -21.87
N HIS A 220 0.84 12.10 -20.56
CA HIS A 220 1.21 10.96 -19.73
C HIS A 220 0.17 9.87 -19.94
N ARG A 221 0.61 8.62 -20.06
CA ARG A 221 -0.31 7.47 -20.09
C ARG A 221 -1.16 7.53 -18.82
N SER A 222 -2.47 7.33 -18.96
CA SER A 222 -3.34 7.20 -17.81
C SER A 222 -3.01 5.90 -17.09
N THR A 223 -2.49 6.03 -15.88
CA THR A 223 -2.23 4.93 -14.96
C THR A 223 -3.37 4.81 -13.96
N TRP A 224 -3.62 3.60 -13.49
CA TRP A 224 -4.69 3.18 -12.59
C TRP A 224 -4.17 2.95 -11.16
N MET A 225 -2.96 2.41 -11.00
CA MET A 225 -2.40 2.12 -9.67
C MET A 225 -1.76 3.34 -9.04
N THR A 226 -0.87 4.03 -9.76
CA THR A 226 -0.13 5.19 -9.24
C THR A 226 -0.08 6.32 -10.24
N ALA A 227 -0.19 7.56 -9.76
CA ALA A 227 -0.03 8.74 -10.61
C ALA A 227 1.43 9.21 -10.58
N PRO A 228 2.01 9.58 -11.74
CA PRO A 228 3.35 10.15 -11.77
C PRO A 228 3.36 11.48 -10.99
N LYS A 229 4.37 11.66 -10.15
CA LYS A 229 4.58 12.88 -9.35
C LYS A 229 5.60 13.78 -10.02
N ASP A 230 5.43 15.10 -9.85
CA ASP A 230 6.34 16.11 -10.39
C ASP A 230 7.76 16.03 -9.79
N THR A 231 7.89 15.44 -8.60
CA THR A 231 9.17 15.21 -7.91
C THR A 231 9.98 14.06 -8.50
N TRP A 232 9.37 13.21 -9.33
CA TRP A 232 10.05 12.06 -9.89
C TRP A 232 10.95 12.47 -11.07
N PRO A 233 12.14 11.84 -11.19
CA PRO A 233 12.96 11.96 -12.39
C PRO A 233 12.15 11.68 -13.67
N ARG A 234 12.55 12.26 -14.80
CA ARG A 234 11.82 12.02 -16.06
C ARG A 234 11.79 10.54 -16.39
N PHE A 235 10.61 10.02 -16.69
CA PHE A 235 10.46 8.63 -17.09
C PHE A 235 11.20 8.35 -18.40
N SER A 236 12.25 7.55 -18.32
CA SER A 236 12.93 6.93 -19.46
C SER A 236 12.46 5.48 -19.58
N ARG A 237 12.66 4.87 -20.75
CA ARG A 237 12.28 3.45 -20.95
C ARG A 237 13.01 2.60 -19.89
N PRO A 238 12.29 1.96 -18.94
CA PRO A 238 12.91 1.38 -17.75
C PRO A 238 13.66 0.09 -18.04
N GLY A 239 13.69 -0.40 -19.29
CA GLY A 239 14.31 -1.67 -19.64
C GLY A 239 13.49 -2.90 -19.24
N ILE A 240 12.30 -2.70 -18.68
CA ILE A 240 11.31 -3.74 -18.34
C ILE A 240 10.18 -3.68 -19.37
N SER A 241 9.74 -4.85 -19.82
CA SER A 241 8.56 -5.01 -20.68
C SER A 241 7.78 -6.24 -20.26
N MET A 242 6.50 -6.32 -20.62
CA MET A 242 5.69 -7.50 -20.35
C MET A 242 5.33 -8.24 -21.64
N SER A 243 5.49 -9.56 -21.61
CA SER A 243 5.23 -10.47 -22.72
C SER A 243 4.05 -11.38 -22.40
N LEU A 244 3.17 -11.60 -23.38
CA LEU A 244 2.16 -12.65 -23.34
C LEU A 244 2.82 -13.97 -23.73
N GLN A 245 2.79 -14.96 -22.83
CA GLN A 245 3.39 -16.27 -23.04
C GLN A 245 2.39 -17.24 -23.67
N GLU A 246 1.22 -17.38 -23.05
CA GLU A 246 0.18 -18.31 -23.47
C GLU A 246 -1.21 -17.71 -23.23
N SER A 247 -2.20 -18.11 -24.03
CA SER A 247 -3.62 -17.88 -23.76
C SER A 247 -4.35 -19.20 -23.78
N ARG A 248 -4.87 -19.63 -22.64
CA ARG A 248 -5.50 -20.94 -22.44
C ARG A 248 -6.81 -20.78 -21.70
N GLU A 249 -7.88 -21.38 -22.24
CA GLU A 249 -9.20 -21.46 -21.57
C GLU A 249 -9.76 -20.08 -21.12
N GLY A 250 -9.47 -19.01 -21.87
CA GLY A 250 -9.87 -17.64 -21.51
C GLY A 250 -8.97 -16.95 -20.48
N LEU A 251 -7.95 -17.65 -19.97
CA LEU A 251 -6.87 -17.10 -19.14
C LEU A 251 -5.67 -16.71 -19.98
N GLN A 252 -4.95 -15.66 -19.56
CA GLN A 252 -3.78 -15.13 -20.26
C GLN A 252 -2.58 -15.13 -19.31
N TYR A 253 -1.50 -15.79 -19.71
CA TYR A 253 -0.29 -15.94 -18.90
C TYR A 253 0.77 -14.95 -19.36
N PHE A 254 1.27 -14.14 -18.44
CA PHE A 254 2.23 -13.08 -18.73
C PHE A 254 3.55 -13.29 -17.99
N THR A 255 4.60 -12.64 -18.49
CA THR A 255 5.91 -12.61 -17.84
C THR A 255 6.61 -11.28 -18.12
N PHE A 256 7.21 -10.70 -17.08
CA PHE A 256 8.10 -9.55 -17.23
C PHE A 256 9.45 -9.98 -17.81
N VAL A 257 9.94 -9.19 -18.74
CA VAL A 257 11.19 -9.42 -19.48
C VAL A 257 12.09 -8.21 -19.30
N HIS A 258 13.29 -8.47 -18.79
CA HIS A 258 14.36 -7.48 -18.64
C HIS A 258 15.22 -7.43 -19.89
N ASN A 259 15.43 -6.23 -20.44
CA ASN A 259 16.38 -6.03 -21.53
C ASN A 259 17.83 -6.15 -21.03
N ARG A 260 18.78 -6.25 -21.97
CA ARG A 260 20.20 -6.46 -21.64
C ARG A 260 20.82 -5.36 -20.78
N ASP A 261 20.35 -4.11 -20.91
CA ASP A 261 20.84 -3.00 -20.10
C ASP A 261 20.33 -3.10 -18.67
N TYR A 262 19.04 -3.43 -18.48
CA TYR A 262 18.44 -3.67 -17.17
C TYR A 262 19.09 -4.87 -16.47
N GLN A 263 19.40 -5.94 -17.20
CA GLN A 263 20.13 -7.09 -16.63
C GLN A 263 21.51 -6.68 -16.08
N GLN A 264 22.24 -5.78 -16.76
CA GLN A 264 23.52 -5.27 -16.24
C GLN A 264 23.32 -4.45 -14.96
N VAL A 265 22.27 -3.64 -14.89
CA VAL A 265 21.90 -2.89 -13.67
C VAL A 265 21.50 -3.87 -12.56
N GLN A 266 20.78 -4.95 -12.88
CA GLN A 266 20.43 -6.00 -11.93
C GLN A 266 21.66 -6.65 -11.33
N PHE A 267 22.69 -6.97 -12.12
CA PHE A 267 23.92 -7.55 -11.58
C PHE A 267 24.64 -6.59 -10.63
N LYS A 268 24.69 -5.30 -10.96
CA LYS A 268 25.21 -4.25 -10.07
C LYS A 268 24.38 -4.07 -8.80
N PHE A 269 23.06 -4.26 -8.89
CA PHE A 269 22.19 -4.28 -7.71
C PHE A 269 22.53 -5.45 -6.80
N LEU A 270 22.69 -6.66 -7.35
CA LEU A 270 23.09 -7.83 -6.57
C LEU A 270 24.47 -7.62 -5.91
N ASP A 271 25.42 -7.00 -6.62
CA ASP A 271 26.70 -6.55 -6.06
C ASP A 271 26.52 -5.59 -4.86
N ALA A 272 25.65 -4.59 -5.00
CA ALA A 272 25.39 -3.61 -3.95
C ALA A 272 24.67 -4.20 -2.73
N VAL A 273 23.78 -5.18 -2.94
CA VAL A 273 23.11 -5.89 -1.85
C VAL A 273 24.10 -6.78 -1.10
N GLU A 274 24.97 -7.50 -1.81
CA GLU A 274 26.03 -8.31 -1.20
C GLU A 274 27.02 -7.46 -0.40
N SER A 275 27.24 -6.19 -0.77
CA SER A 275 28.13 -5.29 -0.04
C SER A 275 27.54 -4.77 1.28
N MET A 276 26.25 -5.00 1.55
CA MET A 276 25.52 -4.56 2.76
C MET A 276 25.62 -3.04 3.04
N ASP A 277 25.87 -2.22 2.01
CA ASP A 277 25.97 -0.77 2.13
C ASP A 277 24.82 -0.11 1.35
N PRO A 278 23.83 0.50 2.05
CA PRO A 278 22.72 1.19 1.41
C PRO A 278 23.14 2.30 0.44
N ASN A 279 24.31 2.92 0.64
CA ASN A 279 24.80 4.00 -0.22
C ASN A 279 25.08 3.52 -1.64
N ASN A 280 25.47 2.25 -1.81
CA ASN A 280 25.68 1.67 -3.14
C ASN A 280 24.36 1.54 -3.91
N ILE A 281 23.26 1.23 -3.21
CA ILE A 281 21.92 1.17 -3.78
C ILE A 281 21.44 2.58 -4.16
N VAL A 282 21.71 3.58 -3.30
CA VAL A 282 21.39 4.99 -3.58
C VAL A 282 22.16 5.48 -4.82
N ALA A 283 23.46 5.20 -4.91
CA ALA A 283 24.27 5.55 -6.08
C ALA A 283 23.75 4.88 -7.36
N LEU A 284 23.31 3.62 -7.27
CA LEU A 284 22.70 2.92 -8.40
C LEU A 284 21.39 3.57 -8.85
N LEU A 285 20.55 4.00 -7.93
CA LEU A 285 19.28 4.69 -8.21
C LEU A 285 19.46 6.12 -8.75
N GLN A 286 20.55 6.81 -8.39
CA GLN A 286 20.87 8.10 -9.02
C GLN A 286 21.11 7.95 -10.53
N LEU A 287 21.76 6.86 -10.94
CA LEU A 287 22.04 6.54 -12.35
C LEU A 287 20.88 5.84 -13.04
N ASN A 288 20.15 4.98 -12.33
CA ASN A 288 19.06 4.16 -12.86
C ASN A 288 17.80 4.34 -12.01
N PRO A 289 17.10 5.48 -12.18
CA PRO A 289 16.08 5.88 -11.21
C PRO A 289 14.84 4.97 -11.16
N TYR A 290 14.64 4.13 -12.17
CA TYR A 290 13.48 3.22 -12.30
C TYR A 290 13.87 1.74 -12.22
N HIS A 291 15.02 1.41 -11.65
CA HIS A 291 15.37 0.02 -11.34
C HIS A 291 14.55 -0.48 -10.15
N VAL A 292 13.66 -1.46 -10.40
CA VAL A 292 12.61 -1.86 -9.46
C VAL A 292 13.18 -2.44 -8.17
N ASP A 293 14.10 -3.41 -8.25
CA ASP A 293 14.56 -4.10 -7.03
C ASP A 293 15.37 -3.16 -6.13
N SER A 294 16.12 -2.21 -6.71
CA SER A 294 16.77 -1.14 -5.94
C SER A 294 15.76 -0.23 -5.25
N LEU A 295 14.66 0.16 -5.93
CA LEU A 295 13.59 0.95 -5.32
C LEU A 295 12.94 0.20 -4.16
N LEU A 296 12.64 -1.09 -4.33
CA LEU A 296 12.02 -1.91 -3.30
C LEU A 296 12.94 -2.16 -2.11
N GLN A 297 14.24 -2.34 -2.34
CA GLN A 297 15.23 -2.55 -1.28
C GLN A 297 15.53 -1.25 -0.53
N LEU A 298 15.68 -0.12 -1.22
CA LEU A 298 15.85 1.18 -0.58
C LEU A 298 14.58 1.57 0.21
N SER A 299 13.39 1.21 -0.29
CA SER A 299 12.15 1.38 0.47
C SER A 299 12.17 0.66 1.82
N ASP A 300 12.79 -0.52 1.92
CA ASP A 300 12.91 -1.22 3.21
C ASP A 300 13.87 -0.48 4.14
N VAL A 301 15.00 0.03 3.61
CA VAL A 301 15.95 0.85 4.37
C VAL A 301 15.27 2.11 4.92
N CYS A 302 14.53 2.84 4.07
CA CYS A 302 13.77 4.02 4.50
C CYS A 302 12.70 3.67 5.53
N ARG A 303 12.02 2.51 5.39
CA ARG A 303 11.03 2.02 6.37
C ARG A 303 11.67 1.80 7.74
N ILE A 304 12.87 1.20 7.78
CA ILE A 304 13.63 0.93 9.01
C ILE A 304 14.14 2.23 9.64
N GLN A 305 14.50 3.22 8.82
CA GLN A 305 14.89 4.57 9.26
C GLN A 305 13.70 5.47 9.64
N GLU A 306 12.49 4.91 9.72
CA GLU A 306 11.24 5.61 10.04
C GLU A 306 10.79 6.67 9.02
N ASP A 307 11.43 6.77 7.86
CA ASP A 307 10.99 7.61 6.74
C ASP A 307 9.94 6.88 5.88
N GLN A 308 8.71 6.83 6.40
CA GLN A 308 7.58 6.16 5.76
C GLN A 308 7.14 6.86 4.46
N GLU A 309 7.33 8.18 4.34
CA GLU A 309 6.88 8.93 3.18
C GLU A 309 7.75 8.64 1.96
N MET A 310 9.08 8.66 2.14
CA MET A 310 10.01 8.29 1.08
C MET A 310 9.90 6.79 0.75
N ALA A 311 9.77 5.93 1.74
CA ALA A 311 9.58 4.49 1.52
C ALA A 311 8.36 4.21 0.62
N ARG A 312 7.21 4.84 0.93
CA ARG A 312 6.00 4.74 0.09
C ARG A 312 6.24 5.28 -1.31
N ASP A 313 6.89 6.43 -1.44
CA ASP A 313 7.16 7.07 -2.74
C ASP A 313 7.99 6.16 -3.66
N LEU A 314 9.01 5.49 -3.12
CA LEU A 314 9.85 4.53 -3.83
C LEU A 314 9.04 3.32 -4.34
N VAL A 315 8.11 2.79 -3.53
CA VAL A 315 7.22 1.70 -3.95
C VAL A 315 6.22 2.15 -5.02
N GLU A 316 5.62 3.33 -4.86
CA GLU A 316 4.69 3.89 -5.86
C GLU A 316 5.38 4.10 -7.21
N ARG A 317 6.65 4.49 -7.17
CA ARG A 317 7.51 4.64 -8.34
C ARG A 317 7.86 3.30 -9.00
N ALA A 318 8.09 2.25 -8.20
CA ALA A 318 8.29 0.89 -8.71
C ALA A 318 7.02 0.40 -9.44
N LEU A 319 5.84 0.59 -8.83
CA LEU A 319 4.56 0.26 -9.46
C LEU A 319 4.31 1.03 -10.76
N TYR A 320 4.65 2.31 -10.79
CA TYR A 320 4.55 3.12 -12.01
C TYR A 320 5.40 2.53 -13.15
N SER A 321 6.59 2.01 -12.83
CA SER A 321 7.48 1.37 -13.81
C SER A 321 6.85 0.12 -14.43
N PHE A 322 6.24 -0.72 -13.60
CA PHE A 322 5.50 -1.90 -14.06
C PHE A 322 4.27 -1.54 -14.88
N GLU A 323 3.50 -0.56 -14.43
CA GLU A 323 2.28 -0.15 -15.12
C GLU A 323 2.55 0.39 -16.52
N CYS A 324 3.65 1.12 -16.68
CA CYS A 324 4.12 1.56 -17.99
C CYS A 324 4.58 0.39 -18.89
N ALA A 325 5.00 -0.73 -18.29
CA ALA A 325 5.50 -1.92 -18.97
C ALA A 325 4.42 -2.96 -19.30
N PHE A 326 3.17 -2.78 -18.84
CA PHE A 326 2.08 -3.72 -19.10
C PHE A 326 1.83 -3.94 -20.59
N HIS A 327 1.58 -5.20 -20.93
CA HIS A 327 1.09 -5.60 -22.24
C HIS A 327 -0.32 -5.02 -22.45
N PRO A 328 -0.68 -4.52 -23.66
CA PRO A 328 -1.98 -3.87 -23.89
C PRO A 328 -3.22 -4.70 -23.55
N VAL A 329 -3.12 -6.03 -23.60
CA VAL A 329 -4.22 -6.94 -23.26
C VAL A 329 -4.26 -7.35 -21.77
N PHE A 330 -3.24 -6.97 -21.00
CA PHE A 330 -3.19 -7.28 -19.58
C PHE A 330 -4.22 -6.46 -18.83
N SER A 331 -4.99 -7.14 -17.99
CA SER A 331 -6.05 -6.53 -17.22
C SER A 331 -5.81 -6.77 -15.73
N LEU A 332 -5.86 -5.67 -14.98
CA LEU A 332 -5.81 -5.67 -13.51
C LEU A 332 -7.16 -6.02 -12.86
N THR A 333 -8.26 -5.98 -13.61
CA THR A 333 -9.62 -5.98 -13.02
C THR A 333 -10.45 -7.20 -13.38
N SER A 334 -10.21 -7.79 -14.54
CA SER A 334 -11.01 -8.91 -15.06
C SER A 334 -10.75 -10.24 -14.35
N GLY A 335 -9.62 -10.38 -13.65
CA GLY A 335 -9.24 -11.64 -13.00
C GLY A 335 -8.84 -12.76 -13.98
N THR A 336 -8.58 -12.46 -15.26
CA THR A 336 -8.16 -13.44 -16.28
C THR A 336 -6.65 -13.47 -16.54
N SER A 337 -5.92 -12.47 -16.04
CA SER A 337 -4.47 -12.39 -16.17
C SER A 337 -3.77 -13.26 -15.12
N ARG A 338 -2.76 -14.03 -15.53
CA ARG A 338 -1.95 -14.90 -14.66
C ARG A 338 -0.48 -14.52 -14.75
N LEU A 339 0.21 -14.63 -13.62
CA LEU A 339 1.63 -14.29 -13.50
C LEU A 339 2.34 -15.34 -12.66
N ASP A 340 3.24 -16.11 -13.26
CA ASP A 340 3.94 -17.20 -12.58
C ASP A 340 4.97 -16.66 -11.57
N TYR A 341 4.85 -17.05 -10.30
CA TYR A 341 5.76 -16.65 -9.22
C TYR A 341 7.11 -17.38 -9.26
N LEU A 342 7.24 -18.47 -10.02
CA LEU A 342 8.50 -19.19 -10.18
C LEU A 342 9.57 -18.33 -10.88
N ARG A 343 9.18 -17.28 -11.60
CA ARG A 343 10.09 -16.36 -12.30
C ARG A 343 10.47 -15.16 -11.43
N PRO A 344 11.77 -14.91 -11.16
CA PRO A 344 12.22 -13.76 -10.36
C PRO A 344 11.69 -12.40 -10.86
N GLU A 345 11.57 -12.22 -12.18
CA GLU A 345 11.09 -10.98 -12.80
C GLU A 345 9.65 -10.67 -12.42
N ASN A 346 8.82 -11.70 -12.23
CA ASN A 346 7.44 -11.55 -11.79
C ASN A 346 7.35 -11.31 -10.28
N ARG A 347 8.23 -11.93 -9.47
CA ARG A 347 8.22 -11.78 -8.00
C ARG A 347 8.37 -10.32 -7.58
N ALA A 348 9.20 -9.55 -8.26
CA ALA A 348 9.36 -8.13 -8.00
C ALA A 348 8.02 -7.37 -8.07
N PHE A 349 7.13 -7.73 -9.00
CA PHE A 349 5.79 -7.14 -9.11
C PHE A 349 4.88 -7.56 -7.95
N TYR A 350 4.88 -8.86 -7.58
CA TYR A 350 4.16 -9.36 -6.40
C TYR A 350 4.57 -8.62 -5.12
N LEU A 351 5.88 -8.44 -4.91
CA LEU A 351 6.42 -7.73 -3.76
C LEU A 351 6.10 -6.24 -3.78
N ALA A 352 6.16 -5.59 -4.96
CA ALA A 352 5.75 -4.19 -5.10
C ALA A 352 4.28 -3.99 -4.73
N LEU A 353 3.37 -4.84 -5.22
CA LEU A 353 1.96 -4.81 -4.88
C LEU A 353 1.73 -5.07 -3.39
N TYR A 354 2.38 -6.09 -2.82
CA TYR A 354 2.27 -6.42 -1.41
C TYR A 354 2.72 -5.26 -0.51
N LYS A 355 3.91 -4.70 -0.77
CA LYS A 355 4.42 -3.56 0.01
C LYS A 355 3.50 -2.34 -0.10
N HIS A 356 2.99 -2.05 -1.30
CA HIS A 356 2.05 -0.95 -1.49
C HIS A 356 0.75 -1.16 -0.69
N MET A 357 0.18 -2.37 -0.76
CA MET A 357 -0.99 -2.75 0.03
C MET A 357 -0.75 -2.58 1.55
N MET A 358 0.42 -2.97 2.06
CA MET A 358 0.76 -2.76 3.48
C MET A 358 0.85 -1.27 3.85
N PHE A 359 1.37 -0.41 2.97
CA PHE A 359 1.33 1.04 3.18
C PHE A 359 -0.11 1.60 3.17
N LEU A 360 -0.98 1.07 2.31
CA LEU A 360 -2.39 1.47 2.25
C LEU A 360 -3.17 1.09 3.52
N GLU A 361 -2.91 -0.11 4.05
CA GLU A 361 -3.49 -0.58 5.31
C GLU A 361 -3.11 0.37 6.47
N LYS A 362 -1.81 0.65 6.64
CA LYS A 362 -1.31 1.58 7.67
C LYS A 362 -1.81 3.02 7.51
N ARG A 363 -2.09 3.45 6.28
CA ARG A 363 -2.67 4.77 5.97
C ARG A 363 -4.17 4.86 6.29
N GLY A 364 -4.82 3.76 6.70
CA GLY A 364 -6.25 3.73 6.96
C GLY A 364 -7.09 3.68 5.70
N CYS A 365 -6.58 3.06 4.63
CA CYS A 365 -7.30 2.78 3.38
C CYS A 365 -7.55 1.27 3.21
N PRO A 366 -8.28 0.60 4.13
CA PRO A 366 -8.46 -0.84 4.10
C PRO A 366 -9.25 -1.32 2.87
N ARG A 367 -10.15 -0.51 2.30
CA ARG A 367 -10.89 -0.92 1.10
C ARG A 367 -9.96 -0.96 -0.11
N THR A 368 -9.13 0.06 -0.28
CA THR A 368 -8.13 0.09 -1.35
C THR A 368 -7.16 -1.08 -1.18
N ALA A 369 -6.66 -1.32 0.04
CA ALA A 369 -5.81 -2.46 0.34
C ALA A 369 -6.48 -3.80 0.00
N LEU A 370 -7.78 -3.98 0.28
CA LEU A 370 -8.52 -5.18 -0.08
C LEU A 370 -8.54 -5.42 -1.60
N GLU A 371 -8.69 -4.38 -2.41
CA GLU A 371 -8.66 -4.53 -3.87
C GLU A 371 -7.27 -4.93 -4.38
N TYR A 372 -6.19 -4.42 -3.78
CA TYR A 372 -4.83 -4.91 -4.05
C TYR A 372 -4.64 -6.35 -3.59
N CYS A 373 -5.22 -6.74 -2.46
CA CYS A 373 -5.18 -8.13 -1.98
C CYS A 373 -5.86 -9.09 -2.99
N LYS A 374 -7.03 -8.71 -3.51
CA LYS A 374 -7.72 -9.45 -4.58
C LYS A 374 -6.90 -9.51 -5.85
N LEU A 375 -6.29 -8.39 -6.25
CA LEU A 375 -5.40 -8.33 -7.42
C LEU A 375 -4.25 -9.33 -7.28
N ILE A 376 -3.50 -9.29 -6.17
CA ILE A 376 -2.37 -10.21 -5.92
C ILE A 376 -2.84 -11.67 -5.99
N LEU A 377 -3.94 -11.99 -5.29
CA LEU A 377 -4.51 -13.34 -5.29
C LEU A 377 -4.99 -13.76 -6.70
N SER A 378 -5.47 -12.83 -7.52
CA SER A 378 -5.95 -13.13 -8.88
C SER A 378 -4.84 -13.48 -9.87
N LEU A 379 -3.59 -13.09 -9.60
CA LEU A 379 -2.45 -13.38 -10.47
C LEU A 379 -2.05 -14.87 -10.43
N ASP A 380 -2.20 -15.51 -9.27
CA ASP A 380 -2.02 -16.95 -9.09
C ASP A 380 -2.95 -17.48 -7.96
N PRO A 381 -4.24 -17.69 -8.26
CA PRO A 381 -5.23 -18.13 -7.28
C PRO A 381 -4.94 -19.51 -6.68
N GLU A 382 -4.32 -20.39 -7.48
CA GLU A 382 -4.09 -21.79 -7.13
C GLU A 382 -2.88 -21.96 -6.22
N ASN A 383 -1.74 -21.32 -6.52
CA ASN A 383 -0.57 -21.50 -5.65
C ASN A 383 -0.55 -20.53 -4.47
N ASP A 384 -1.21 -19.36 -4.60
CA ASP A 384 -1.20 -18.26 -3.63
C ASP A 384 0.20 -18.06 -3.02
N PRO A 385 1.19 -17.61 -3.81
CA PRO A 385 2.60 -17.63 -3.43
C PRO A 385 2.92 -16.69 -2.25
N LEU A 386 2.10 -15.67 -2.03
CA LEU A 386 2.24 -14.75 -0.89
C LEU A 386 1.24 -15.05 0.23
N CYS A 387 0.49 -16.15 0.15
CA CYS A 387 -0.55 -16.54 1.11
C CYS A 387 -1.54 -15.40 1.44
N MET A 388 -2.04 -14.72 0.41
CA MET A 388 -3.01 -13.63 0.53
C MET A 388 -4.31 -14.09 1.21
N LEU A 389 -4.65 -15.37 1.12
CA LEU A 389 -5.75 -15.98 1.87
C LEU A 389 -5.60 -15.84 3.40
N LEU A 390 -4.38 -15.72 3.94
CA LEU A 390 -4.15 -15.53 5.38
C LEU A 390 -4.38 -14.09 5.86
N MET A 391 -4.71 -13.16 4.96
CA MET A 391 -4.91 -11.75 5.31
C MET A 391 -6.15 -11.11 4.68
N VAL A 392 -6.74 -11.72 3.65
CA VAL A 392 -7.94 -11.20 2.97
C VAL A 392 -9.10 -11.00 3.94
N ASP A 393 -9.21 -11.84 4.96
CA ASP A 393 -10.23 -11.79 6.00
C ASP A 393 -10.11 -10.51 6.83
N PHE A 394 -8.90 -10.18 7.29
CA PHE A 394 -8.62 -8.96 8.06
C PHE A 394 -9.00 -7.71 7.27
N LEU A 395 -8.57 -7.62 6.00
CA LEU A 395 -8.87 -6.48 5.15
C LEU A 395 -10.37 -6.36 4.85
N SER A 396 -11.06 -7.50 4.69
CA SER A 396 -12.52 -7.54 4.48
C SER A 396 -13.28 -7.05 5.71
N LEU A 397 -12.91 -7.50 6.91
CA LEU A 397 -13.51 -7.05 8.16
C LEU A 397 -13.26 -5.55 8.40
N ARG A 398 -12.03 -5.08 8.20
CA ARG A 398 -11.63 -3.66 8.35
C ARG A 398 -12.37 -2.74 7.38
N SER A 399 -12.62 -3.20 6.16
CA SER A 399 -13.36 -2.45 5.14
C SER A 399 -14.88 -2.64 5.20
N ARG A 400 -15.38 -3.45 6.15
CA ARG A 400 -16.79 -3.82 6.33
C ARG A 400 -17.41 -4.54 5.13
N GLU A 401 -16.59 -5.23 4.35
CA GLU A 401 -17.03 -6.04 3.20
C GLU A 401 -17.32 -7.48 3.62
N TYR A 402 -18.23 -7.63 4.59
CA TYR A 402 -18.61 -8.93 5.17
C TYR A 402 -19.20 -9.88 4.13
N THR A 403 -20.03 -9.36 3.23
CA THR A 403 -20.67 -10.15 2.16
C THR A 403 -19.65 -10.76 1.20
N PHE A 404 -18.57 -10.02 0.89
CA PHE A 404 -17.50 -10.53 0.05
C PHE A 404 -16.75 -11.69 0.73
N LEU A 405 -16.40 -11.56 2.01
CA LEU A 405 -15.69 -12.60 2.74
C LEU A 405 -16.53 -13.88 2.86
N ILE A 406 -17.82 -13.74 3.16
CA ILE A 406 -18.75 -14.88 3.22
C ILE A 406 -18.87 -15.56 1.86
N ARG A 407 -19.04 -14.79 0.79
CA ARG A 407 -19.12 -15.33 -0.57
C ARG A 407 -17.83 -16.07 -0.96
N LEU A 408 -16.66 -15.49 -0.66
CA LEU A 408 -15.37 -16.12 -0.88
C LEU A 408 -15.29 -17.46 -0.11
N TYR A 409 -15.69 -17.47 1.16
CA TYR A 409 -15.72 -18.67 1.97
C TYR A 409 -16.62 -19.76 1.37
N GLU A 410 -17.87 -19.42 1.02
CA GLU A 410 -18.84 -20.38 0.49
C GLU A 410 -18.43 -20.96 -0.86
N GLU A 411 -17.85 -20.15 -1.76
CA GLU A 411 -17.40 -20.64 -3.07
C GLU A 411 -16.11 -21.45 -2.99
N TRP A 412 -15.21 -21.13 -2.05
CA TRP A 412 -13.86 -21.70 -2.02
C TRP A 412 -13.63 -22.78 -0.96
N GLU A 413 -14.54 -22.95 -0.01
CA GLU A 413 -14.44 -23.98 1.02
C GLU A 413 -14.20 -25.37 0.42
N GLY A 414 -14.94 -25.73 -0.63
CA GLY A 414 -14.90 -27.08 -1.22
C GLY A 414 -13.56 -27.48 -1.85
N HIS A 415 -12.76 -26.53 -2.35
CA HIS A 415 -11.49 -26.81 -3.02
C HIS A 415 -10.26 -26.29 -2.27
N ARG A 416 -10.41 -25.30 -1.38
CA ARG A 416 -9.32 -24.73 -0.56
C ARG A 416 -9.37 -25.13 0.91
N ASN A 417 -10.46 -25.74 1.40
CA ASN A 417 -10.66 -26.10 2.80
C ASN A 417 -10.43 -24.91 3.76
N LEU A 418 -11.07 -23.76 3.48
CA LEU A 418 -10.83 -22.52 4.21
C LEU A 418 -11.19 -22.61 5.70
N SER A 419 -12.14 -23.47 6.08
CA SER A 419 -12.49 -23.77 7.48
C SER A 419 -11.31 -24.29 8.32
N GLN A 420 -10.30 -24.86 7.65
CA GLN A 420 -9.09 -25.36 8.30
C GLN A 420 -8.06 -24.25 8.55
N LEU A 421 -8.32 -23.01 8.12
CA LEU A 421 -7.46 -21.88 8.44
C LEU A 421 -8.09 -21.10 9.61
N PRO A 422 -7.36 -20.85 10.70
CA PRO A 422 -7.90 -20.16 11.86
C PRO A 422 -8.50 -18.79 11.52
N ASN A 423 -7.87 -18.08 10.59
CA ASN A 423 -8.31 -16.75 10.18
C ASN A 423 -9.70 -16.79 9.52
N PHE A 424 -9.97 -17.72 8.61
CA PHE A 424 -11.30 -17.85 8.01
C PHE A 424 -12.35 -18.33 9.01
N ALA A 425 -12.04 -19.36 9.81
CA ALA A 425 -12.99 -19.91 10.77
C ALA A 425 -13.52 -18.84 11.73
N LEU A 426 -12.63 -17.98 12.24
CA LEU A 426 -12.98 -16.91 13.18
C LEU A 426 -13.56 -15.67 12.48
N SER A 427 -12.95 -15.23 11.37
CA SER A 427 -13.37 -14.01 10.68
C SER A 427 -14.70 -14.15 9.93
N VAL A 428 -15.04 -15.34 9.45
CA VAL A 428 -16.35 -15.63 8.84
C VAL A 428 -17.44 -15.58 9.91
N ALA A 429 -17.21 -16.18 11.09
CA ALA A 429 -18.13 -16.07 12.22
C ALA A 429 -18.36 -14.60 12.63
N LEU A 430 -17.29 -13.81 12.74
CA LEU A 430 -17.39 -12.35 12.96
C LEU A 430 -18.19 -11.63 11.88
N SER A 431 -18.02 -12.02 10.62
CA SER A 431 -18.74 -11.41 9.49
C SER A 431 -20.25 -11.65 9.58
N TYR A 432 -20.67 -12.88 9.94
CA TYR A 432 -22.07 -13.19 10.20
C TYR A 432 -22.61 -12.42 11.41
N TYR A 433 -21.83 -12.31 12.47
CA TYR A 433 -22.21 -11.53 13.65
C TYR A 433 -22.41 -10.05 13.31
N HIS A 434 -21.47 -9.42 12.62
CA HIS A 434 -21.60 -8.01 12.22
C HIS A 434 -22.75 -7.77 11.23
N GLN A 435 -23.06 -8.73 10.36
CA GLN A 435 -24.26 -8.64 9.52
C GLN A 435 -25.55 -8.71 10.34
N SER A 436 -25.60 -9.55 11.38
CA SER A 436 -26.77 -9.63 12.27
C SER A 436 -27.06 -8.34 13.04
N LEU A 437 -26.10 -7.43 13.14
CA LEU A 437 -26.22 -6.14 13.81
C LEU A 437 -26.66 -5.00 12.87
N GLN A 438 -26.89 -5.25 11.59
CA GLN A 438 -27.32 -4.21 10.65
C GLN A 438 -28.79 -3.87 10.85
N ASP A 439 -29.10 -2.57 10.95
CA ASP A 439 -30.46 -2.07 11.25
C ASP A 439 -31.49 -2.31 10.12
N GLU A 440 -31.03 -2.67 8.91
CA GLU A 440 -31.87 -2.85 7.72
C GLU A 440 -32.56 -4.23 7.64
N LEU A 441 -32.20 -5.17 8.53
CA LEU A 441 -32.67 -6.56 8.49
C LEU A 441 -33.91 -6.79 9.36
N THR A 442 -34.70 -7.80 9.00
CA THR A 442 -35.82 -8.23 9.85
C THR A 442 -35.31 -8.91 11.12
N PRO A 443 -36.05 -8.83 12.26
CA PRO A 443 -35.64 -9.49 13.51
C PRO A 443 -35.38 -10.99 13.37
N GLU A 444 -36.14 -11.67 12.50
CA GLU A 444 -35.99 -13.10 12.22
C GLU A 444 -34.68 -13.39 11.48
N GLU A 445 -34.32 -12.58 10.49
CA GLU A 445 -33.05 -12.69 9.78
C GLU A 445 -31.86 -12.40 10.69
N CYS A 446 -31.97 -11.38 11.55
CA CYS A 446 -30.96 -11.08 12.56
C CYS A 446 -30.73 -12.26 13.49
N ALA A 447 -31.79 -12.88 14.02
CA ALA A 447 -31.70 -14.05 14.87
C ALA A 447 -31.04 -15.25 14.14
N ARG A 448 -31.42 -15.49 12.88
CA ARG A 448 -30.84 -16.56 12.06
C ARG A 448 -29.34 -16.34 11.79
N LEU A 449 -28.94 -15.12 11.43
CA LEU A 449 -27.53 -14.79 11.17
C LEU A 449 -26.70 -14.87 12.45
N LYS A 450 -27.26 -14.41 13.57
CA LYS A 450 -26.62 -14.50 14.88
C LYS A 450 -26.41 -15.97 15.29
N GLN A 451 -27.43 -16.81 15.15
CA GLN A 451 -27.30 -18.25 15.44
C GLN A 451 -26.21 -18.89 14.57
N LYS A 452 -26.20 -18.59 13.27
CA LYS A 452 -25.15 -19.08 12.36
C LYS A 452 -23.76 -18.59 12.79
N ALA A 453 -23.64 -17.36 13.26
CA ALA A 453 -22.39 -16.83 13.80
C ALA A 453 -21.95 -17.56 15.09
N ASP A 454 -22.89 -17.83 15.99
CA ASP A 454 -22.65 -18.58 17.23
C ASP A 454 -22.14 -19.99 16.92
N ASP A 455 -22.83 -20.74 16.05
CA ASP A 455 -22.45 -22.10 15.66
C ASP A 455 -21.03 -22.13 15.06
N LEU A 456 -20.74 -21.22 14.12
CA LEU A 456 -19.43 -21.11 13.49
C LEU A 456 -18.32 -20.73 14.47
N LEU A 457 -18.59 -19.80 15.40
CA LEU A 457 -17.61 -19.40 16.41
C LEU A 457 -17.33 -20.54 17.39
N GLN A 458 -18.36 -21.26 17.84
CA GLN A 458 -18.19 -22.40 18.73
C GLN A 458 -17.35 -23.49 18.07
N ASP A 459 -17.66 -23.84 16.83
CA ASP A 459 -16.88 -24.82 16.08
C ASP A 459 -15.43 -24.35 15.87
N ALA A 460 -15.21 -23.06 15.58
CA ALA A 460 -13.88 -22.48 15.46
C ALA A 460 -13.08 -22.54 16.78
N LEU A 461 -13.72 -22.26 17.91
CA LEU A 461 -13.09 -22.33 19.24
C LEU A 461 -12.77 -23.77 19.66
N ILE A 462 -13.59 -24.75 19.24
CA ILE A 462 -13.29 -26.18 19.46
C ILE A 462 -12.15 -26.63 18.54
N MET A 463 -12.12 -26.16 17.29
CA MET A 463 -11.09 -26.50 16.31
C MET A 463 -9.75 -25.84 16.64
N PHE A 464 -9.76 -24.63 17.19
CA PHE A 464 -8.58 -23.81 17.44
C PHE A 464 -8.55 -23.25 18.87
N PRO A 465 -8.50 -24.11 19.91
CA PRO A 465 -8.59 -23.64 21.29
C PRO A 465 -7.41 -22.77 21.73
N GLY A 466 -6.25 -22.92 21.08
CA GLY A 466 -5.06 -22.10 21.33
C GLY A 466 -5.20 -20.62 20.95
N VAL A 467 -6.30 -20.21 20.30
CA VAL A 467 -6.51 -18.81 19.91
C VAL A 467 -6.96 -17.92 21.07
N LEU A 468 -7.70 -18.47 22.04
CA LEU A 468 -8.47 -17.67 23.00
C LEU A 468 -7.57 -16.88 23.94
N MET A 469 -6.65 -17.56 24.63
CA MET A 469 -5.80 -16.89 25.65
C MET A 469 -4.89 -15.82 25.03
N PRO A 470 -4.13 -16.09 23.95
CA PRO A 470 -3.31 -15.05 23.31
C PRO A 470 -4.13 -13.87 22.79
N LEU A 471 -5.37 -14.12 22.34
CA LEU A 471 -6.28 -13.08 21.89
C LEU A 471 -6.72 -12.18 23.05
N LEU A 472 -7.13 -12.76 24.18
CA LEU A 472 -7.55 -12.02 25.38
C LEU A 472 -6.40 -11.21 25.97
N ASP A 473 -5.19 -11.77 25.99
CA ASP A 473 -3.97 -11.08 26.45
C ASP A 473 -3.72 -9.81 25.63
N LEU A 474 -3.80 -9.89 24.29
CA LEU A 474 -3.66 -8.70 23.42
C LEU A 474 -4.85 -7.74 23.49
N CYS A 475 -6.02 -8.24 23.87
CA CYS A 475 -7.20 -7.42 24.15
C CYS A 475 -7.14 -6.75 25.53
N ALA A 476 -6.17 -7.10 26.38
CA ALA A 476 -6.07 -6.69 27.78
C ALA A 476 -7.33 -7.03 28.59
N VAL A 477 -7.93 -8.19 28.31
CA VAL A 477 -9.12 -8.71 28.99
C VAL A 477 -8.71 -9.90 29.85
N GLN A 478 -9.08 -9.90 31.13
CA GLN A 478 -8.82 -11.03 32.01
C GLN A 478 -9.93 -12.09 31.84
N PRO A 479 -9.58 -13.34 31.48
CA PRO A 479 -10.55 -14.42 31.46
C PRO A 479 -10.96 -14.82 32.88
N ASP A 480 -12.18 -15.34 33.02
CA ASP A 480 -12.63 -15.95 34.28
C ASP A 480 -11.68 -17.06 34.73
N SER A 481 -11.55 -17.23 36.05
CA SER A 481 -10.75 -18.33 36.64
C SER A 481 -11.20 -19.70 36.14
N ALA A 482 -12.51 -19.88 35.91
CA ALA A 482 -13.07 -21.10 35.34
C ALA A 482 -12.55 -21.40 33.93
N VAL A 483 -12.33 -20.38 33.10
CA VAL A 483 -11.84 -20.53 31.72
C VAL A 483 -10.32 -20.75 31.69
N SER A 484 -9.59 -19.93 32.44
CA SER A 484 -8.12 -19.97 32.49
C SER A 484 -7.55 -21.24 33.14
N SER A 485 -8.26 -21.80 34.13
CA SER A 485 -7.90 -23.07 34.77
C SER A 485 -8.39 -24.30 34.02
N HIS A 486 -9.33 -24.14 33.07
CA HIS A 486 -9.90 -25.26 32.32
C HIS A 486 -8.84 -25.95 31.46
N SER A 487 -8.88 -27.28 31.40
CA SER A 487 -7.90 -28.07 30.63
C SER A 487 -7.87 -27.74 29.14
N PHE A 488 -9.01 -27.31 28.58
CA PHE A 488 -9.21 -27.09 27.15
C PHE A 488 -8.70 -25.73 26.62
N PHE A 489 -8.81 -24.66 27.41
CA PHE A 489 -8.33 -23.32 27.03
C PHE A 489 -7.09 -22.88 27.82
N GLY A 490 -6.82 -23.49 28.97
CA GLY A 490 -5.70 -23.17 29.82
C GLY A 490 -4.33 -23.53 29.23
N PRO A 491 -3.24 -23.34 29.99
CA PRO A 491 -1.86 -23.44 29.51
C PRO A 491 -1.52 -24.78 28.82
N LYS A 492 -2.14 -25.87 29.26
CA LYS A 492 -1.96 -27.20 28.63
C LYS A 492 -2.35 -27.16 27.15
N SER A 493 -3.45 -26.49 26.82
CA SER A 493 -3.93 -26.40 25.44
C SER A 493 -2.91 -25.75 24.50
N GLN A 494 -2.16 -24.74 24.97
CA GLN A 494 -1.12 -24.09 24.17
C GLN A 494 0.09 -24.99 23.92
N ILE A 495 0.49 -25.78 24.92
CA ILE A 495 1.67 -26.67 24.83
C ILE A 495 1.43 -27.81 23.83
N TRP A 496 0.20 -28.32 23.76
CA TRP A 496 -0.13 -29.45 22.88
C TRP A 496 -0.49 -29.05 21.44
N GLN A 497 -0.48 -27.75 21.10
CA GLN A 497 -0.72 -27.35 19.72
C GLN A 497 0.47 -27.68 18.82
N PRO A 498 0.24 -28.21 17.61
CA PRO A 498 1.31 -28.37 16.63
C PRO A 498 1.99 -27.02 16.31
N PRO A 499 3.33 -26.97 16.15
CA PRO A 499 4.05 -25.72 15.90
C PRO A 499 3.54 -24.95 14.66
N ALA A 500 3.24 -25.65 13.57
CA ALA A 500 2.70 -25.04 12.36
C ALA A 500 1.32 -24.40 12.57
N LEU A 501 0.49 -24.97 13.46
CA LEU A 501 -0.77 -24.34 13.84
C LEU A 501 -0.52 -23.11 14.70
N ASN A 502 0.42 -23.18 15.64
CA ASN A 502 0.79 -22.04 16.48
C ASN A 502 1.30 -20.84 15.66
N GLU A 503 2.03 -21.09 14.57
CA GLU A 503 2.44 -20.06 13.60
C GLU A 503 1.21 -19.34 12.99
N LEU A 504 0.20 -20.09 12.53
CA LEU A 504 -1.04 -19.54 11.97
C LEU A 504 -1.89 -18.80 13.01
N LEU A 505 -2.00 -19.34 14.22
CA LEU A 505 -2.73 -18.70 15.32
C LEU A 505 -2.07 -17.38 15.72
N SER A 506 -0.75 -17.38 15.88
CA SER A 506 0.03 -16.18 16.20
C SER A 506 -0.09 -15.11 15.12
N LEU A 507 -0.13 -15.54 13.85
CA LEU A 507 -0.34 -14.65 12.71
C LEU A 507 -1.73 -13.99 12.75
N TYR A 508 -2.79 -14.80 12.93
CA TYR A 508 -4.15 -14.30 13.02
C TYR A 508 -4.34 -13.37 14.23
N VAL A 509 -3.94 -13.81 15.43
CA VAL A 509 -4.11 -13.04 16.67
C VAL A 509 -3.35 -11.72 16.60
N GLY A 510 -2.08 -11.75 16.17
CA GLY A 510 -1.28 -10.53 16.02
C GLY A 510 -1.92 -9.50 15.09
N ARG A 511 -2.58 -9.96 14.02
CA ARG A 511 -3.23 -9.10 13.02
C ARG A 511 -4.64 -8.65 13.42
N CYS A 512 -5.46 -9.55 13.91
CA CYS A 512 -6.90 -9.37 14.04
C CYS A 512 -7.37 -9.00 15.46
N HIS A 513 -6.51 -9.05 16.49
CA HIS A 513 -6.92 -8.78 17.88
C HIS A 513 -7.69 -7.46 18.08
N ILE A 514 -7.36 -6.41 17.31
CA ILE A 514 -8.03 -5.11 17.41
C ILE A 514 -9.52 -5.16 17.04
N LEU A 515 -9.92 -6.12 16.19
CA LEU A 515 -11.31 -6.34 15.78
C LEU A 515 -12.14 -6.97 16.91
N TRP A 516 -11.47 -7.67 17.83
CA TRP A 516 -12.10 -8.31 18.99
C TRP A 516 -12.23 -7.38 20.19
N LYS A 517 -11.57 -6.22 20.21
CA LYS A 517 -11.63 -5.25 21.33
C LYS A 517 -12.98 -4.56 21.49
N GLU A 518 -13.89 -4.67 20.52
CA GLU A 518 -15.23 -4.08 20.62
C GLU A 518 -16.04 -4.77 21.73
N GLY A 519 -16.59 -3.99 22.68
CA GLY A 519 -17.28 -4.55 23.85
C GLY A 519 -18.44 -5.49 23.51
N ARG A 520 -19.20 -5.20 22.43
CA ARG A 520 -20.27 -6.10 21.95
C ARG A 520 -19.73 -7.42 21.39
N VAL A 521 -18.53 -7.41 20.80
CA VAL A 521 -17.86 -8.61 20.28
C VAL A 521 -17.30 -9.44 21.44
N LEU A 522 -16.73 -8.80 22.46
CA LEU A 522 -16.24 -9.48 23.67
C LEU A 522 -17.37 -10.17 24.45
N LEU A 523 -18.49 -9.49 24.67
CA LEU A 523 -19.66 -10.09 25.34
C LEU A 523 -20.22 -11.28 24.56
N TRP A 524 -20.22 -11.17 23.22
CA TRP A 524 -20.61 -12.26 22.34
C TRP A 524 -19.62 -13.44 22.40
N LEU A 525 -18.32 -13.17 22.42
CA LEU A 525 -17.27 -14.17 22.60
C LEU A 525 -17.41 -14.89 23.94
N GLU A 526 -17.65 -14.17 25.03
CA GLU A 526 -17.82 -14.73 26.37
C GLU A 526 -18.98 -15.75 26.43
N GLY A 527 -20.13 -15.40 25.82
CA GLY A 527 -21.27 -16.31 25.70
C GLY A 527 -20.92 -17.61 24.98
N ASN A 528 -20.19 -17.52 23.86
CA ASN A 528 -19.78 -18.68 23.08
C ASN A 528 -18.69 -19.51 23.77
N VAL A 529 -17.74 -18.90 24.48
CA VAL A 529 -16.73 -19.61 25.27
C VAL A 529 -17.40 -20.46 26.35
N ARG A 530 -18.41 -19.93 27.04
CA ARG A 530 -19.18 -20.67 28.05
C ARG A 530 -19.88 -21.88 27.46
N GLU A 531 -20.49 -21.72 26.28
CA GLU A 531 -21.15 -22.83 25.59
C GLU A 531 -20.16 -23.89 25.09
N VAL A 532 -18.99 -23.47 24.58
CA VAL A 532 -17.93 -24.40 24.18
C VAL A 532 -17.44 -25.22 25.37
N LEU A 533 -17.20 -24.59 26.52
CA LEU A 533 -16.83 -25.32 27.74
C LEU A 533 -17.89 -26.34 28.13
N ARG A 534 -19.18 -25.96 28.08
CA ARG A 534 -20.30 -26.89 28.33
C ARG A 534 -20.27 -28.09 27.38
N ARG A 535 -20.01 -27.87 26.07
CA ARG A 535 -19.90 -28.95 25.07
C ARG A 535 -18.70 -29.86 25.32
N VAL A 536 -17.55 -29.29 25.70
CA VAL A 536 -16.33 -30.04 26.05
C VAL A 536 -16.55 -30.91 27.29
N ASP A 537 -17.14 -30.35 28.35
CA ASP A 537 -17.48 -31.09 29.57
C ASP A 537 -18.49 -32.21 29.32
N SER A 538 -19.40 -31.98 28.37
CA SER A 538 -20.36 -32.98 27.90
C SER A 538 -19.73 -34.07 27.01
N LYS A 539 -18.42 -34.00 26.74
CA LYS A 539 -17.66 -34.91 25.85
C LYS A 539 -18.28 -35.02 24.45
N ASP A 540 -18.59 -33.87 23.86
CA ASP A 540 -19.03 -33.79 22.48
C ASP A 540 -18.03 -34.51 21.53
N PRO A 541 -18.46 -35.49 20.72
CA PRO A 541 -17.60 -36.21 19.78
C PRO A 541 -16.81 -35.30 18.83
N LEU A 542 -17.32 -34.09 18.55
CA LEU A 542 -16.65 -33.11 17.70
C LEU A 542 -15.27 -32.69 18.24
N VAL A 543 -15.12 -32.66 19.57
CA VAL A 543 -13.87 -32.24 20.23
C VAL A 543 -12.72 -33.20 19.90
N GLU A 544 -12.99 -34.50 19.96
CA GLU A 544 -12.02 -35.55 19.63
C GLU A 544 -11.71 -35.57 18.13
N ASP A 545 -12.72 -35.41 17.26
CA ASP A 545 -12.53 -35.31 15.81
C ASP A 545 -11.61 -34.13 15.45
N TYR A 546 -11.83 -32.96 16.04
CA TYR A 546 -11.03 -31.76 15.79
C TYR A 546 -9.61 -31.88 16.35
N GLU A 547 -9.44 -32.55 17.50
CA GLU A 547 -8.10 -32.86 17.99
C GLU A 547 -7.33 -33.76 17.01
N ASN A 548 -7.96 -34.80 16.47
CA ASN A 548 -7.36 -35.68 15.49
C ASN A 548 -7.04 -34.96 14.17
N LYS A 549 -7.96 -34.10 13.69
CA LYS A 549 -7.71 -33.24 12.52
C LYS A 549 -6.49 -32.35 12.73
N ARG A 550 -6.34 -31.73 13.90
CA ARG A 550 -5.17 -30.89 14.18
C ARG A 550 -3.86 -31.68 14.11
N LYS A 551 -3.81 -32.86 14.73
CA LYS A 551 -2.62 -33.73 14.74
C LYS A 551 -2.19 -34.15 13.33
N ILE A 552 -3.17 -34.46 12.46
CA ILE A 552 -2.89 -34.95 11.10
C ILE A 552 -2.50 -33.81 10.17
N ARG A 553 -3.18 -32.66 10.25
CA ARG A 553 -3.12 -31.61 9.21
C ARG A 553 -2.06 -30.53 9.42
N TYR A 554 -1.62 -30.25 10.65
CA TYR A 554 -0.66 -29.16 10.94
C TYR A 554 0.72 -29.68 11.37
N GLN A 555 1.27 -30.65 10.63
CA GLN A 555 2.60 -31.21 10.93
C GLN A 555 3.73 -30.22 10.63
N SER A 556 3.66 -29.55 9.49
CA SER A 556 4.61 -28.50 9.08
C SER A 556 3.90 -27.48 8.19
N ALA A 557 4.33 -26.23 8.27
CA ALA A 557 3.81 -25.18 7.40
C ALA A 557 4.60 -25.17 6.07
N PRO A 558 3.94 -24.99 4.91
CA PRO A 558 4.63 -24.86 3.64
C PRO A 558 5.46 -23.57 3.53
N ARG A 559 6.44 -23.57 2.62
CA ARG A 559 7.40 -22.45 2.43
C ARG A 559 6.75 -21.10 2.12
N ASN A 560 5.62 -21.07 1.42
CA ASN A 560 4.88 -19.82 1.16
C ASN A 560 4.27 -19.23 2.44
N ILE A 561 3.85 -20.04 3.41
CA ILE A 561 3.38 -19.56 4.72
C ILE A 561 4.54 -18.91 5.48
N HIS A 562 5.70 -19.56 5.54
CA HIS A 562 6.89 -18.97 6.17
C HIS A 562 7.29 -17.64 5.50
N ARG A 563 7.21 -17.57 4.17
CA ARG A 563 7.43 -16.33 3.42
C ARG A 563 6.45 -15.25 3.84
N HIS A 564 5.17 -15.58 3.96
CA HIS A 564 4.14 -14.64 4.41
C HIS A 564 4.38 -14.15 5.84
N VAL A 565 4.83 -15.03 6.75
CA VAL A 565 5.18 -14.64 8.13
C VAL A 565 6.34 -13.65 8.15
N ILE A 566 7.40 -13.90 7.37
CA ILE A 566 8.54 -12.98 7.24
C ILE A 566 8.08 -11.63 6.67
N LEU A 567 7.28 -11.66 5.61
CA LEU A 567 6.72 -10.45 4.98
C LEU A 567 5.74 -9.68 5.88
N SER A 568 5.10 -10.35 6.83
CA SER A 568 4.13 -9.74 7.74
C SER A 568 4.77 -9.04 8.93
N GLU A 569 6.00 -9.41 9.30
CA GLU A 569 6.77 -8.85 10.43
C GLU A 569 6.00 -8.89 11.78
N ILE A 570 5.06 -9.82 11.94
CA ILE A 570 4.29 -9.99 13.17
C ILE A 570 5.15 -10.74 14.19
N LYS A 571 5.60 -10.04 15.23
CA LYS A 571 6.54 -10.55 16.25
C LYS A 571 6.20 -11.95 16.77
N GLY A 572 4.95 -12.19 17.15
CA GLY A 572 4.50 -13.49 17.67
C GLY A 572 4.63 -14.62 16.65
N ALA A 573 4.28 -14.35 15.38
CA ALA A 573 4.40 -15.34 14.30
C ALA A 573 5.87 -15.56 13.89
N THR A 574 6.66 -14.49 13.82
CA THR A 574 8.10 -14.59 13.51
C THR A 574 8.86 -15.41 14.56
N ALA A 575 8.49 -15.28 15.84
CA ALA A 575 9.06 -16.10 16.92
C ALA A 575 8.67 -17.59 16.84
N ALA A 576 7.56 -17.91 16.16
CA ALA A 576 7.08 -19.28 15.97
C ALA A 576 7.69 -19.97 14.74
N LEU A 577 8.53 -19.28 13.95
CA LEU A 577 9.14 -19.86 12.76
C LEU A 577 10.13 -21.01 13.11
N PRO A 578 10.18 -22.07 12.28
CA PRO A 578 11.17 -23.13 12.45
C PRO A 578 12.62 -22.64 12.34
N LEU A 579 13.53 -23.28 13.07
CA LEU A 579 14.96 -22.93 13.07
C LEU A 579 15.60 -23.08 11.69
N GLU A 580 15.10 -24.00 10.87
CA GLU A 580 15.56 -24.24 9.50
C GLU A 580 15.34 -23.02 8.60
N VAL A 581 14.33 -22.21 8.91
CA VAL A 581 14.00 -20.99 8.17
C VAL A 581 14.80 -19.80 8.71
N THR A 582 14.88 -19.66 10.04
CA THR A 582 15.53 -18.50 10.68
C THR A 582 17.05 -18.51 10.58
N THR A 583 17.66 -19.67 10.36
CA THR A 583 19.11 -19.82 10.15
C THR A 583 19.57 -19.45 8.74
N GLN A 584 18.66 -19.37 7.76
CA GLN A 584 19.00 -19.00 6.39
C GLN A 584 19.01 -17.47 6.22
N PRO A 585 20.00 -16.88 5.52
CA PRO A 585 19.96 -15.45 5.22
C PRO A 585 18.79 -15.16 4.29
N VAL A 586 17.81 -14.41 4.78
CA VAL A 586 16.63 -14.00 3.99
C VAL A 586 16.87 -12.61 3.43
N MET A 587 16.85 -12.50 2.10
CA MET A 587 17.01 -11.23 1.41
C MET A 587 15.66 -10.52 1.26
N GLY A 588 15.60 -9.22 1.55
CA GLY A 588 14.35 -8.45 1.49
C GLY A 588 13.76 -8.31 0.08
N PHE A 589 14.61 -8.33 -0.95
CA PHE A 589 14.18 -8.22 -2.35
C PHE A 589 13.62 -9.54 -2.94
N ASP A 590 13.91 -10.70 -2.33
CA ASP A 590 13.39 -12.00 -2.77
C ASP A 590 13.30 -12.97 -1.56
N PRO A 591 12.28 -12.81 -0.69
CA PRO A 591 12.19 -13.58 0.53
C PRO A 591 11.76 -15.03 0.26
N LEU A 592 12.60 -15.96 0.73
CA LEU A 592 12.40 -17.40 0.59
C LEU A 592 11.94 -17.82 -0.82
N PRO A 593 12.75 -17.65 -1.88
CA PRO A 593 12.31 -17.97 -3.25
C PRO A 593 11.91 -19.44 -3.39
N PRO A 594 11.02 -19.79 -4.34
CA PRO A 594 10.71 -21.19 -4.69
C PRO A 594 11.97 -21.97 -5.05
N LEU A 595 12.05 -23.24 -4.66
CA LEU A 595 13.23 -24.07 -4.91
C LEU A 595 13.40 -24.42 -6.40
N ASP A 596 12.29 -24.43 -7.12
CA ASP A 596 12.11 -24.70 -8.55
C ASP A 596 12.04 -23.39 -9.38
N SER A 597 12.78 -22.37 -8.94
CA SER A 597 12.86 -21.07 -9.62
C SER A 597 13.27 -21.20 -11.10
N VAL A 598 12.51 -20.55 -12.00
CA VAL A 598 12.83 -20.48 -13.44
C VAL A 598 13.60 -19.19 -13.72
N ILE A 599 14.92 -19.30 -13.86
CA ILE A 599 15.82 -18.17 -14.06
C ILE A 599 15.97 -17.86 -15.55
N SER A 600 15.62 -16.64 -15.97
CA SER A 600 15.69 -16.25 -17.39
C SER A 600 17.09 -15.79 -17.84
N TYR A 601 17.91 -15.30 -16.91
CA TYR A 601 19.29 -14.90 -17.18
C TYR A 601 20.17 -15.07 -15.94
N THR A 602 21.41 -15.53 -16.13
CA THR A 602 22.35 -15.82 -15.05
C THR A 602 23.45 -14.78 -15.00
N ARG A 603 23.82 -14.40 -13.78
CA ARG A 603 24.95 -13.50 -13.53
C ARG A 603 26.25 -14.13 -14.03
N PRO A 604 27.09 -13.40 -14.79
CA PRO A 604 28.41 -13.89 -15.16
C PRO A 604 29.25 -14.21 -13.92
N ASN A 605 29.97 -15.33 -13.95
CA ASN A 605 30.88 -15.71 -12.86
C ASN A 605 31.93 -14.61 -12.64
N ARG A 606 32.11 -14.18 -11.39
CA ARG A 606 33.22 -13.28 -11.03
C ARG A 606 34.53 -13.97 -11.36
N SER A 607 35.39 -13.35 -12.16
CA SER A 607 36.82 -13.67 -12.14
C SER A 607 37.34 -13.25 -10.78
N ASN A 608 37.68 -14.20 -9.91
CA ASN A 608 38.18 -13.96 -8.55
C ASN A 608 39.38 -13.00 -8.57
N ALA A 609 39.13 -11.70 -8.44
CA ALA A 609 40.13 -10.73 -8.03
C ALA A 609 40.09 -10.68 -6.50
N GLY A 610 40.89 -11.54 -5.87
CA GLY A 610 41.16 -11.52 -4.44
C GLY A 610 39.97 -11.86 -3.54
N ALA A 611 39.81 -13.13 -3.19
CA ALA A 611 39.05 -13.51 -2.00
C ALA A 611 39.75 -12.91 -0.77
N SER A 612 39.34 -11.71 -0.34
CA SER A 612 39.60 -11.27 1.01
C SER A 612 38.82 -12.22 1.93
N ASN A 613 39.54 -13.01 2.73
CA ASN A 613 38.96 -13.84 3.79
C ASN A 613 38.04 -12.99 4.67
N GLU A 614 36.72 -13.01 4.42
CA GLU A 614 35.77 -12.63 5.44
C GLU A 614 35.83 -13.70 6.53
N SER A 615 36.51 -13.38 7.64
CA SER A 615 36.62 -14.30 8.77
C SER A 615 35.23 -14.50 9.41
N SER A 616 34.95 -15.71 9.91
CA SER A 616 33.69 -16.02 10.61
C SER A 616 33.40 -15.08 11.79
N PHE A 617 34.43 -14.39 12.29
CA PHE A 617 34.33 -13.36 13.32
C PHE A 617 33.69 -12.06 12.80
N SER A 618 33.94 -11.69 11.54
CA SER A 618 33.29 -10.55 10.89
C SER A 618 31.79 -10.81 10.69
N LEU A 619 31.41 -12.06 10.39
CA LEU A 619 30.00 -12.47 10.30
C LEU A 619 29.31 -12.42 11.67
N PHE A 620 30.00 -12.83 12.75
CA PHE A 620 29.48 -12.74 14.11
C PHE A 620 29.20 -11.29 14.53
N PHE A 621 30.13 -10.36 14.34
CA PHE A 621 29.90 -8.95 14.71
C PHE A 621 28.86 -8.25 13.83
N ARG A 622 28.74 -8.64 12.56
CA ARG A 622 27.65 -8.16 11.68
C ARG A 622 26.28 -8.65 12.11
N SER A 623 26.17 -9.81 12.76
CA SER A 623 24.91 -10.29 13.35
C SER A 623 24.45 -9.47 14.56
N LEU A 624 25.38 -8.83 15.26
CA LEU A 624 25.12 -8.03 16.46
C LEU A 624 25.01 -6.53 16.14
N LEU A 625 25.74 -6.04 15.14
CA LEU A 625 25.75 -4.64 14.72
C LEU A 625 25.70 -4.56 13.18
N PRO A 626 24.56 -4.17 12.60
CA PRO A 626 24.38 -4.07 11.15
C PRO A 626 25.37 -3.12 10.44
N ASN A 627 25.99 -2.19 11.17
CA ASN A 627 26.92 -1.18 10.64
C ASN A 627 28.41 -1.51 10.86
N PHE A 628 28.76 -2.73 11.27
CA PHE A 628 30.16 -3.09 11.49
C PHE A 628 30.86 -3.46 10.18
N ASN A 629 31.74 -2.57 9.69
CA ASN A 629 32.62 -2.81 8.53
C ASN A 629 34.10 -2.68 8.93
N LEU A 630 34.87 -3.74 8.72
CA LEU A 630 36.31 -3.82 9.00
C LEU A 630 37.20 -3.38 7.82
N GLN A 631 36.61 -2.86 6.74
CA GLN A 631 37.34 -2.47 5.53
C GLN A 631 37.38 -0.95 5.36
N GLY A 632 38.35 -0.32 6.02
CA GLY A 632 38.93 0.94 5.55
C GLY A 632 39.86 0.64 4.36
N GLY A 633 39.66 1.31 3.23
CA GLY A 633 40.27 0.97 1.94
C GLY A 633 41.80 0.96 1.94
N ALA A 634 42.38 -0.15 1.47
CA ALA A 634 43.82 -0.27 1.24
C ALA A 634 44.20 0.26 -0.16
N ARG A 635 45.07 1.28 -0.19
CA ARG A 635 45.87 1.63 -1.37
C ARG A 635 47.05 0.64 -1.48
N PRO A 636 47.54 0.32 -2.69
CA PRO A 636 48.32 -0.90 -2.94
C PRO A 636 49.82 -0.83 -2.57
N ASN A 637 50.23 -0.10 -1.52
CA ASN A 637 51.66 -0.01 -1.15
C ASN A 637 51.99 -0.24 0.35
N ASP A 638 51.03 -0.56 1.21
CA ASP A 638 51.26 -0.65 2.67
C ASP A 638 51.23 -2.09 3.24
N ASP A 639 51.43 -3.13 2.42
CA ASP A 639 51.34 -4.53 2.87
C ASP A 639 52.37 -4.89 3.97
N GLN A 640 53.46 -4.12 4.08
CA GLN A 640 54.49 -4.36 5.10
C GLN A 640 54.25 -3.60 6.42
N GLU A 641 53.51 -2.49 6.38
CA GLU A 641 53.12 -1.73 7.59
C GLU A 641 51.86 -2.32 8.24
N VAL A 642 50.90 -2.80 7.45
CA VAL A 642 49.69 -3.48 7.95
C VAL A 642 50.05 -4.78 8.69
N ALA A 643 51.07 -5.50 8.24
CA ALA A 643 51.58 -6.70 8.92
C ALA A 643 52.28 -6.40 10.27
N ARG A 644 52.82 -5.19 10.46
CA ARG A 644 53.37 -4.73 11.75
C ARG A 644 52.28 -4.24 12.68
N ALA A 645 51.36 -3.41 12.18
CA ALA A 645 50.20 -2.92 12.94
C ALA A 645 49.31 -4.07 13.43
N GLY A 646 49.11 -5.12 12.62
CA GLY A 646 48.36 -6.32 13.03
C GLY A 646 49.07 -7.16 14.10
N ARG A 647 50.41 -7.10 14.20
CA ARG A 647 51.16 -7.77 15.27
C ARG A 647 51.15 -6.96 16.56
N GLU A 648 51.25 -5.64 16.48
CA GLU A 648 51.16 -4.74 17.62
C GLU A 648 49.75 -4.76 18.24
N LEU A 649 48.70 -4.72 17.41
CA LEU A 649 47.31 -4.83 17.87
C LEU A 649 47.04 -6.19 18.55
N ASN A 650 47.55 -7.29 18.01
CA ASN A 650 47.44 -8.60 18.65
C ASN A 650 48.20 -8.68 19.99
N GLN A 651 49.32 -7.95 20.14
CA GLN A 651 50.03 -7.88 21.41
C GLN A 651 49.27 -7.03 22.44
N GLU A 652 48.65 -5.93 22.02
CA GLU A 652 47.81 -5.09 22.88
C GLU A 652 46.53 -5.80 23.33
N VAL A 653 45.86 -6.53 22.42
CA VAL A 653 44.68 -7.34 22.75
C VAL A 653 45.04 -8.48 23.71
N ASN A 654 46.20 -9.11 23.54
CA ASN A 654 46.66 -10.13 24.49
C ASN A 654 47.01 -9.53 25.87
N ARG A 655 47.56 -8.30 25.92
CA ARG A 655 47.76 -7.56 27.18
C ARG A 655 46.44 -7.21 27.85
N LEU A 656 45.44 -6.78 27.09
CA LEU A 656 44.12 -6.46 27.61
C LEU A 656 43.40 -7.71 28.16
N MET A 657 43.46 -8.82 27.43
CA MET A 657 42.90 -10.10 27.86
C MET A 657 43.62 -10.67 29.10
N ALA A 658 44.92 -10.44 29.22
CA ALA A 658 45.67 -10.76 30.43
C ALA A 658 45.25 -9.87 31.60
N ALA A 659 45.08 -8.56 31.39
CA ALA A 659 44.61 -7.63 32.42
C ALA A 659 43.16 -7.93 32.86
N MET A 660 42.28 -8.34 31.96
CA MET A 660 40.92 -8.77 32.29
C MET A 660 40.90 -10.08 33.07
N ARG A 661 41.78 -11.05 32.74
CA ARG A 661 41.92 -12.27 33.54
C ARG A 661 42.46 -11.99 34.94
N ASP A 662 43.41 -11.07 35.06
CA ASP A 662 44.00 -10.69 36.35
C ASP A 662 43.00 -9.90 37.22
N MET A 663 42.19 -9.04 36.59
CA MET A 663 41.07 -8.36 37.23
C MET A 663 40.01 -9.36 37.70
N LEU A 664 39.64 -10.35 36.89
CA LEU A 664 38.69 -11.40 37.27
C LEU A 664 39.24 -12.35 38.33
N ALA A 665 40.55 -12.58 38.37
CA ALA A 665 41.20 -13.40 39.39
C ALA A 665 41.31 -12.68 40.76
N ASN A 666 41.35 -11.34 40.77
CA ASN A 666 41.43 -10.53 41.99
C ASN A 666 40.06 -10.07 42.53
N ILE A 667 38.94 -10.46 41.91
CA ILE A 667 37.61 -10.31 42.52
C ILE A 667 37.47 -11.39 43.58
N GLN A 668 38.00 -11.13 44.77
CA GLN A 668 37.58 -11.85 45.97
C GLN A 668 36.12 -11.49 46.23
N VAL A 669 35.24 -12.47 46.10
CA VAL A 669 33.85 -12.39 46.55
C VAL A 669 33.90 -12.10 48.05
N LEU A 670 33.59 -10.87 48.44
CA LEU A 670 33.37 -10.53 49.84
C LEU A 670 32.09 -11.27 50.26
N GLU A 671 32.25 -12.37 50.98
CA GLU A 671 31.16 -13.10 51.60
C GLU A 671 30.54 -12.18 52.67
N ALA A 672 29.28 -11.81 52.48
CA ALA A 672 28.56 -10.96 53.42
C ALA A 672 28.48 -11.65 54.80
N PRO A 673 28.71 -10.95 55.92
CA PRO A 673 28.57 -11.56 57.24
C PRO A 673 27.12 -11.98 57.48
N ARG A 674 26.90 -13.26 57.80
CA ARG A 674 25.67 -13.70 58.48
C ARG A 674 25.72 -13.16 59.89
N GLU A 675 24.92 -12.15 60.18
CA GLU A 675 24.60 -11.75 61.55
C GLU A 675 23.44 -12.64 62.02
N ASP A 676 23.79 -13.65 62.82
CA ASP A 676 22.86 -14.30 63.75
C ASP A 676 22.64 -13.34 64.92
N GLU A 677 21.49 -12.66 64.99
CA GLU A 677 21.08 -11.95 66.20
C GLU A 677 20.18 -12.85 67.08
N PRO A 678 20.55 -13.10 68.34
CA PRO A 678 19.68 -13.72 69.33
C PRO A 678 18.81 -12.68 70.05
N GLU A 679 17.66 -13.15 70.53
CA GLU A 679 16.67 -12.47 71.37
C GLU A 679 17.22 -11.47 72.40
N ARG A 680 16.67 -10.24 72.41
CA ARG A 680 16.41 -9.51 73.66
C ARG A 680 15.42 -8.35 73.51
N ASP A 681 14.25 -8.57 74.11
CA ASP A 681 13.48 -7.73 75.02
C ASP A 681 13.42 -6.19 74.85
N GLU A 682 12.16 -5.75 74.80
CA GLU A 682 11.56 -4.66 75.60
C GLU A 682 12.23 -3.27 75.55
N GLU A 683 11.57 -2.31 74.87
CA GLU A 683 11.03 -1.06 75.45
C GLU A 683 10.64 -0.07 74.33
N GLU A 684 9.33 -0.06 74.03
CA GLU A 684 8.43 1.10 74.19
C GLU A 684 8.86 2.54 73.78
N TRP A 685 7.99 3.14 72.92
CA TRP A 685 7.72 4.57 72.65
C TRP A 685 8.76 5.36 71.81
N ASP A 686 8.41 6.12 70.78
CA ASP A 686 7.21 6.91 70.42
C ASP A 686 6.82 6.80 68.93
#